data_AF-A0A6G1EHG9-F1
#
_entry.id   AF-A0A6G1EHG9-F1
#
_cell.length_a   1.000
_cell.length_b   1.000
_cell.length_c   1.000
_cell.angle_alpha   90.00
_cell.angle_beta   90.00
_cell.angle_gamma   90.00
#
_symmetry.space_group_name_H-M   'P 1'
#
loop_
_entity.id
_entity.type
_entity.pdbx_description
1 polymer ?
#
loop_
_entity_poly.entity_id
_entity_poly.type
_entity_poly.pdbx_seq_one_letter_code
_entity_poly.pdbx_strand_id
1 'polypeptide(L)'
;MQRRSIHRPATRPPARGGVATMAPPPPAPCRPRLPLLCSSLLLITTMANAGPVYTDCPSNTNYSRGGAFEASLDALLTSLPAAAAASSSGFAQNVTGAVPDRAYGLAQCRADVIGHSNCSACLDDSVRDMATTCPGQKSAMLIYDYCLLRHSNASFVGVSDDWPVLYMWNPQNTTEPEQFNSLLGTLMSNLTETAAHASPRMFAAGEADLTPFTKIYGMAQCTRDLAGGDCYRCLVGAVSNIPKCCDGKQGGRVITRSCSIRFEVYPFFDMQVAKAAMSPSPAPPPPTTPTGFNGSESTGSSNTVSKAVIIPVTVAAALLLVVILLLIAVHLCKRSRKPHKHMLIGSVNLGDEDEMRSSESLLYDLSTLRAATGNFSEENKLGEGGFGPVYKGTLKNGEEIAVKRLSATSHQGQLEMKNEVVLVAKLQHKNLVRLLGCCIEEHEKILVYEFLCNKSLDTILFEPARQQDLNWEQRFKIIEGIGRGLLYLHEDSRLKIIHRDLKASNILLDADMNPKISDFGLAKLFNTESSVANTSRIAGTYGYMAPEYALHGVFSAKSDVFSYGVLLLEIVTGRRNTSIHDSENLLAFVWRHRSRGGAGELLDGCPADGRRPQELLRCIHVGLLCVQEDPQLRPGMAAVVIMLNSHSVTLPAPAAPAFVSTGAAAADAPERSTDHEVRTVSREPSINGASVSDLEPR
;
A
#
# COMPACT_ATOMS: atom_id res chain seq x y z
N MET A 1 -38.73 26.81 -46.16
CA MET A 1 -39.53 28.03 -46.44
C MET A 1 -40.88 27.91 -45.75
N GLN A 2 -41.33 29.04 -45.18
CA GLN A 2 -42.65 29.39 -44.63
C GLN A 2 -43.13 28.85 -43.26
N ARG A 3 -43.06 29.79 -42.31
CA ARG A 3 -43.73 29.93 -41.01
C ARG A 3 -45.19 30.41 -41.15
N ARG A 4 -46.01 30.19 -40.10
CA ARG A 4 -46.92 31.13 -39.36
C ARG A 4 -47.98 30.27 -38.62
N SER A 5 -48.11 30.18 -37.28
CA SER A 5 -48.28 31.19 -36.21
C SER A 5 -49.63 31.93 -36.39
N ILE A 6 -50.62 31.95 -35.46
CA ILE A 6 -50.67 32.74 -34.21
C ILE A 6 -52.08 32.62 -33.49
N HIS A 7 -52.08 32.68 -32.14
CA HIS A 7 -53.03 33.27 -31.14
C HIS A 7 -54.21 32.53 -30.41
N ARG A 8 -54.13 32.68 -29.06
CA ARG A 8 -55.13 32.71 -27.94
C ARG A 8 -56.23 33.81 -28.12
N PRO A 9 -57.23 34.08 -27.22
CA PRO A 9 -57.45 33.72 -25.79
C PRO A 9 -58.92 33.44 -25.32
N ALA A 10 -59.09 33.21 -23.99
CA ALA A 10 -60.12 33.78 -23.09
C ALA A 10 -61.18 32.86 -22.40
N THR A 11 -61.21 33.01 -21.06
CA THR A 11 -62.36 33.04 -20.10
C THR A 11 -63.09 31.76 -19.61
N ARG A 12 -62.98 31.50 -18.28
CA ARG A 12 -63.91 30.77 -17.35
C ARG A 12 -65.21 31.58 -17.13
N PRO A 13 -66.33 31.11 -16.48
CA PRO A 13 -66.54 30.08 -15.41
C PRO A 13 -67.89 29.26 -15.59
N PRO A 14 -68.64 28.72 -14.58
CA PRO A 14 -68.41 28.35 -13.16
C PRO A 14 -68.75 26.87 -12.80
N ALA A 15 -68.62 26.54 -11.51
CA ALA A 15 -68.68 25.21 -10.88
C ALA A 15 -70.07 24.80 -10.31
N ARG A 16 -70.29 23.48 -10.12
CA ARG A 16 -70.87 22.86 -8.90
C ARG A 16 -70.89 21.31 -8.96
N GLY A 17 -70.46 20.66 -7.87
CA GLY A 17 -71.04 19.39 -7.40
C GLY A 17 -70.12 18.18 -7.09
N GLY A 18 -69.65 18.05 -5.84
CA GLY A 18 -69.86 16.81 -5.04
C GLY A 18 -68.92 15.59 -5.15
N VAL A 19 -67.93 15.58 -4.25
CA VAL A 19 -67.05 14.55 -3.66
C VAL A 19 -67.58 13.09 -3.51
N ALA A 20 -66.73 12.09 -3.79
CA ALA A 20 -66.41 10.94 -2.91
C ALA A 20 -65.20 10.13 -3.42
N THR A 21 -64.17 10.01 -2.57
CA THR A 21 -62.92 9.26 -2.72
C THR A 21 -62.99 7.90 -2.00
N MET A 22 -62.31 6.88 -2.51
CA MET A 22 -62.10 5.59 -1.82
C MET A 22 -60.61 5.20 -1.88
N ALA A 23 -60.06 4.84 -0.72
CA ALA A 23 -58.65 4.55 -0.44
C ALA A 23 -58.36 3.02 -0.37
N PRO A 24 -57.09 2.58 -0.46
CA PRO A 24 -56.68 1.17 -0.33
C PRO A 24 -56.44 0.72 1.14
N PRO A 25 -56.33 -0.61 1.41
CA PRO A 25 -56.54 -1.21 2.74
C PRO A 25 -55.29 -1.23 3.66
N PRO A 26 -55.45 -1.50 4.98
CA PRO A 26 -54.43 -1.29 6.01
C PRO A 26 -53.52 -2.51 6.30
N PRO A 27 -52.37 -2.30 6.99
CA PRO A 27 -51.43 -3.36 7.39
C PRO A 27 -51.78 -4.05 8.73
N ALA A 28 -51.34 -5.29 8.88
CA ALA A 28 -51.54 -6.18 10.03
C ALA A 28 -50.59 -5.88 11.23
N PRO A 29 -50.92 -6.29 12.48
CA PRO A 29 -50.39 -5.69 13.70
C PRO A 29 -49.12 -6.35 14.30
N CYS A 30 -48.30 -5.51 14.91
CA CYS A 30 -47.11 -5.82 15.73
C CYS A 30 -47.45 -6.57 17.03
N ARG A 31 -46.55 -7.48 17.45
CA ARG A 31 -46.46 -8.00 18.83
C ARG A 31 -45.31 -7.30 19.58
N PRO A 32 -45.43 -7.03 20.90
CA PRO A 32 -44.47 -6.25 21.65
C PRO A 32 -43.34 -7.12 22.23
N ARG A 33 -42.11 -6.63 22.19
CA ARG A 33 -41.03 -7.06 23.10
C ARG A 33 -40.42 -5.82 23.76
N LEU A 34 -40.32 -5.93 25.09
CA LEU A 34 -39.84 -4.97 26.09
C LEU A 34 -38.41 -4.48 25.79
N PRO A 35 -38.03 -3.23 26.17
CA PRO A 35 -36.70 -2.70 25.92
C PRO A 35 -35.72 -3.16 27.02
N LEU A 36 -34.57 -3.71 26.63
CA LEU A 36 -33.41 -3.83 27.52
C LEU A 36 -32.25 -3.02 26.94
N LEU A 37 -31.98 -1.95 27.67
CA LEU A 37 -30.78 -1.13 27.79
C LEU A 37 -29.49 -1.60 27.11
N CYS A 38 -28.87 -0.62 26.44
CA CYS A 38 -27.45 -0.29 26.41
C CYS A 38 -26.46 -1.45 26.46
N SER A 39 -25.85 -1.74 25.30
CA SER A 39 -24.45 -2.13 25.23
C SER A 39 -23.88 -1.57 23.94
N SER A 40 -23.29 -0.39 24.06
CA SER A 40 -22.33 0.17 23.12
C SER A 40 -21.17 -0.82 22.95
N LEU A 41 -21.21 -1.65 21.91
CA LEU A 41 -20.00 -2.31 21.41
C LEU A 41 -19.22 -1.26 20.63
N LEU A 42 -18.18 -0.70 21.26
CA LEU A 42 -17.04 -0.19 20.52
C LEU A 42 -16.54 -1.34 19.63
N LEU A 43 -16.70 -1.22 18.32
CA LEU A 43 -15.82 -1.95 17.40
C LEU A 43 -14.43 -1.34 17.55
N ILE A 44 -13.63 -1.94 18.43
CA ILE A 44 -12.18 -1.78 18.39
C ILE A 44 -11.74 -2.52 17.14
N THR A 45 -11.58 -1.79 16.03
CA THR A 45 -10.81 -2.27 14.90
C THR A 45 -9.37 -2.42 15.36
N THR A 46 -8.94 -3.63 15.72
CA THR A 46 -7.53 -3.92 15.88
C THR A 46 -6.87 -3.72 14.51
N MET A 47 -6.09 -2.65 14.38
CA MET A 47 -5.22 -2.47 13.22
C MET A 47 -4.30 -3.69 13.18
N ALA A 48 -4.53 -4.60 12.23
CA ALA A 48 -3.60 -5.70 12.02
C ALA A 48 -2.25 -5.08 11.62
N ASN A 49 -1.23 -5.29 12.45
CA ASN A 49 0.12 -4.81 12.16
C ASN A 49 0.62 -5.55 10.90
N ALA A 50 1.41 -4.88 10.06
CA ALA A 50 2.09 -5.55 8.96
C ALA A 50 3.03 -6.64 9.51
N GLY A 51 3.18 -7.78 8.80
CA GLY A 51 4.00 -8.91 9.25
C GLY A 51 5.50 -8.59 9.42
N PRO A 52 6.31 -9.56 9.89
CA PRO A 52 7.71 -9.33 10.23
C PRO A 52 8.52 -8.87 9.02
N VAL A 53 9.41 -7.90 9.25
CA VAL A 53 10.40 -7.40 8.28
C VAL A 53 11.50 -8.44 8.06
N TYR A 54 11.84 -9.21 9.09
CA TYR A 54 12.81 -10.30 9.02
C TYR A 54 12.44 -11.44 9.97
N THR A 55 12.75 -12.67 9.57
CA THR A 55 12.53 -13.87 10.37
C THR A 55 13.73 -14.80 10.23
N ASP A 56 14.31 -15.21 11.37
CA ASP A 56 15.42 -16.16 11.47
C ASP A 56 14.94 -17.41 12.23
N CYS A 57 14.95 -18.57 11.57
CA CYS A 57 14.59 -19.86 12.14
C CYS A 57 15.72 -20.90 11.86
N PRO A 58 16.84 -20.90 12.62
CA PRO A 58 17.96 -21.81 12.36
C PRO A 58 17.61 -23.29 12.55
N SER A 59 17.44 -24.01 11.43
CA SER A 59 17.02 -25.43 11.39
C SER A 59 17.93 -26.43 12.12
N ASN A 60 19.13 -26.02 12.53
CA ASN A 60 20.10 -26.84 13.25
C ASN A 60 19.81 -26.98 14.75
N THR A 61 18.72 -26.39 15.26
CA THR A 61 18.43 -26.35 16.69
C THR A 61 17.00 -26.82 17.02
N ASN A 62 16.54 -27.98 16.54
CA ASN A 62 15.16 -28.42 16.82
C ASN A 62 14.96 -28.99 18.25
N TYR A 63 13.77 -28.80 18.82
CA TYR A 63 13.31 -29.50 20.03
C TYR A 63 12.19 -30.51 19.72
N SER A 64 12.00 -31.47 20.62
CA SER A 64 10.91 -32.46 20.50
C SER A 64 9.59 -31.88 21.01
N ARG A 65 8.52 -32.03 20.22
CA ARG A 65 7.17 -31.61 20.61
C ARG A 65 6.71 -32.33 21.88
N GLY A 66 6.08 -31.62 22.79
CA GLY A 66 5.74 -32.04 24.15
C GLY A 66 6.94 -32.11 25.10
N GLY A 67 8.12 -31.62 24.69
CA GLY A 67 9.36 -31.69 25.47
C GLY A 67 9.47 -30.61 26.56
N ALA A 68 10.41 -30.82 27.49
CA ALA A 68 10.67 -29.86 28.58
C ALA A 68 11.10 -28.47 28.06
N PHE A 69 11.86 -28.41 26.97
CA PHE A 69 12.23 -27.13 26.34
C PHE A 69 11.02 -26.38 25.76
N GLU A 70 10.05 -27.08 25.15
CA GLU A 70 8.83 -26.43 24.63
C GLU A 70 8.05 -25.78 25.77
N ALA A 71 7.89 -26.48 26.90
CA ALA A 71 7.24 -25.93 28.09
C ALA A 71 7.98 -24.69 28.64
N SER A 72 9.32 -24.71 28.66
CA SER A 72 10.12 -23.53 29.01
C SER A 72 9.88 -22.38 28.04
N LEU A 73 9.90 -22.66 26.73
CA LEU A 73 9.70 -21.65 25.69
C LEU A 73 8.28 -21.05 25.74
N ASP A 74 7.25 -21.85 25.94
CA ASP A 74 5.87 -21.37 26.07
C ASP A 74 5.72 -20.44 27.28
N ALA A 75 6.31 -20.81 28.43
CA ALA A 75 6.33 -19.94 29.60
C ALA A 75 7.07 -18.62 29.35
N LEU A 76 8.13 -18.66 28.54
CA LEU A 76 8.90 -17.48 28.14
C LEU A 76 8.04 -16.56 27.25
N LEU A 77 7.49 -17.10 26.16
CA LEU A 77 6.73 -16.34 25.17
C LEU A 77 5.39 -15.83 25.71
N THR A 78 4.81 -16.49 26.72
CA THR A 78 3.59 -16.02 27.38
C THR A 78 3.85 -14.81 28.29
N SER A 79 5.06 -14.69 28.87
CA SER A 79 5.38 -13.64 29.85
C SER A 79 6.13 -12.44 29.27
N LEU A 80 6.98 -12.66 28.26
CA LEU A 80 7.85 -11.62 27.69
C LEU A 80 7.12 -10.41 27.09
N PRO A 81 6.10 -10.58 26.22
CA PRO A 81 5.42 -9.46 25.58
C PRO A 81 4.82 -8.49 26.58
N ALA A 82 4.07 -9.03 27.56
CA ALA A 82 3.44 -8.24 28.62
C ALA A 82 4.48 -7.52 29.48
N ALA A 83 5.59 -8.19 29.82
CA ALA A 83 6.68 -7.57 30.58
C ALA A 83 7.33 -6.41 29.82
N ALA A 84 7.59 -6.56 28.52
CA ALA A 84 8.17 -5.51 27.69
C ALA A 84 7.19 -4.34 27.47
N ALA A 85 5.91 -4.63 27.24
CA ALA A 85 4.87 -3.63 27.04
C ALA A 85 4.58 -2.81 28.32
N ALA A 86 4.67 -3.43 29.50
CA ALA A 86 4.51 -2.75 30.79
C ALA A 86 5.75 -1.95 31.22
N SER A 87 6.90 -2.21 30.60
CA SER A 87 8.16 -1.57 30.93
C SER A 87 8.24 -0.16 30.34
N SER A 88 8.66 0.82 31.15
CA SER A 88 8.92 2.20 30.68
C SER A 88 10.02 2.30 29.62
N SER A 89 10.80 1.23 29.48
CA SER A 89 11.84 1.06 28.47
C SER A 89 11.37 0.37 27.20
N GLY A 90 10.17 -0.20 27.17
CA GLY A 90 9.69 -1.04 26.07
C GLY A 90 10.50 -2.33 25.89
N PHE A 91 11.22 -2.77 26.92
CA PHE A 91 12.12 -3.93 26.87
C PHE A 91 11.90 -4.86 28.07
N ALA A 92 11.96 -6.15 27.79
CA ALA A 92 12.08 -7.19 28.80
C ALA A 92 12.97 -8.31 28.29
N GLN A 93 13.72 -8.92 29.21
CA GLN A 93 14.42 -10.18 29.00
C GLN A 93 14.04 -11.13 30.12
N ASN A 94 14.01 -12.42 29.81
CA ASN A 94 13.73 -13.44 30.82
C ASN A 94 14.39 -14.77 30.45
N VAL A 95 14.49 -15.64 31.43
CA VAL A 95 15.00 -16.99 31.30
C VAL A 95 14.05 -17.95 32.02
N THR A 96 13.62 -18.98 31.33
CA THR A 96 12.69 -20.00 31.85
C THR A 96 13.28 -21.39 31.73
N GLY A 97 12.85 -22.29 32.61
CA GLY A 97 13.32 -23.68 32.63
C GLY A 97 14.64 -23.91 33.36
N ALA A 98 14.95 -25.18 33.59
CA ALA A 98 16.19 -25.65 34.19
C ALA A 98 17.12 -26.24 33.12
N VAL A 99 18.41 -26.37 33.42
CA VAL A 99 19.37 -27.05 32.53
C VAL A 99 18.95 -28.52 32.39
N PRO A 100 18.92 -29.12 31.18
CA PRO A 100 19.39 -28.59 29.88
C PRO A 100 18.34 -27.85 29.04
N ASP A 101 17.09 -27.78 29.49
CA ASP A 101 15.92 -27.27 28.76
C ASP A 101 15.63 -25.78 29.03
N ARG A 102 16.68 -24.99 29.24
CA ARG A 102 16.57 -23.57 29.56
C ARG A 102 16.37 -22.75 28.29
N ALA A 103 15.37 -21.86 28.30
CA ALA A 103 15.09 -20.93 27.21
C ALA A 103 15.42 -19.49 27.63
N TYR A 104 16.20 -18.80 26.80
CA TYR A 104 16.57 -17.39 26.95
C TYR A 104 15.77 -16.57 25.95
N GLY A 105 15.26 -15.41 26.36
CA GLY A 105 14.57 -14.52 25.42
C GLY A 105 14.61 -13.05 25.80
N LEU A 106 14.45 -12.21 24.77
CA LEU A 106 14.18 -10.80 24.93
C LEU A 106 13.08 -10.33 23.97
N ALA A 107 12.31 -9.34 24.42
CA ALA A 107 11.31 -8.62 23.66
C ALA A 107 11.62 -7.12 23.78
N GLN A 108 11.57 -6.41 22.65
CA GLN A 108 11.89 -4.99 22.60
C GLN A 108 11.00 -4.23 21.62
N CYS A 109 10.49 -3.08 22.02
CA CYS A 109 9.84 -2.12 21.14
C CYS A 109 10.81 -1.04 20.64
N ARG A 110 10.48 -0.46 19.49
CA ARG A 110 11.12 0.77 19.03
C ARG A 110 10.80 1.89 20.00
N ALA A 111 11.79 2.69 20.37
CA ALA A 111 11.66 3.56 21.54
C ALA A 111 10.64 4.71 21.36
N ASP A 112 10.38 5.10 20.11
CA ASP A 112 9.41 6.13 19.68
C ASP A 112 7.95 5.62 19.61
N VAL A 113 7.70 4.34 19.84
CA VAL A 113 6.32 3.77 19.85
C VAL A 113 5.92 3.17 21.20
N ILE A 114 6.75 3.35 22.23
CA ILE A 114 6.45 2.91 23.61
C ILE A 114 5.22 3.67 24.12
N GLY A 115 4.29 2.96 24.77
CA GLY A 115 3.04 3.53 25.28
C GLY A 115 1.92 3.67 24.25
N HIS A 116 2.18 3.34 22.98
CA HIS A 116 1.15 3.25 21.93
C HIS A 116 0.70 1.80 21.77
N SER A 117 -0.55 1.58 21.33
CA SER A 117 -1.11 0.24 21.05
C SER A 117 -0.27 -0.58 20.07
N ASN A 118 0.53 0.08 19.24
CA ASN A 118 1.39 -0.54 18.23
C ASN A 118 2.50 -1.41 18.84
N CYS A 119 3.04 -1.08 20.03
CA CYS A 119 4.11 -1.85 20.66
C CYS A 119 3.60 -3.20 21.21
N SER A 120 2.54 -3.18 22.02
CA SER A 120 1.95 -4.42 22.57
C SER A 120 1.44 -5.32 21.45
N ALA A 121 0.68 -4.76 20.50
CA ALA A 121 0.16 -5.52 19.36
C ALA A 121 1.29 -6.15 18.54
N CYS A 122 2.39 -5.43 18.32
CA CYS A 122 3.56 -5.96 17.61
C CYS A 122 4.21 -7.15 18.32
N LEU A 123 4.36 -7.08 19.64
CA LEU A 123 4.95 -8.17 20.43
C LEU A 123 4.01 -9.39 20.48
N ASP A 124 2.71 -9.17 20.60
CA ASP A 124 1.70 -10.25 20.58
C ASP A 124 1.63 -10.93 19.21
N ASP A 125 1.66 -10.16 18.12
CA ASP A 125 1.74 -10.67 16.75
C ASP A 125 3.07 -11.43 16.54
N SER A 126 4.19 -10.94 17.09
CA SER A 126 5.49 -11.64 17.02
C SER A 126 5.45 -13.02 17.68
N VAL A 127 4.77 -13.19 18.81
CA VAL A 127 4.61 -14.51 19.45
C VAL A 127 3.76 -15.44 18.58
N ARG A 128 2.64 -14.94 18.07
CA ARG A 128 1.74 -15.72 17.20
C ARG A 128 2.45 -16.18 15.93
N ASP A 129 3.16 -15.27 15.28
CA ASP A 129 3.88 -15.54 14.05
C ASP A 129 5.07 -16.46 14.26
N MET A 130 5.77 -16.35 15.39
CA MET A 130 6.86 -17.26 15.72
C MET A 130 6.37 -18.69 15.89
N ALA A 131 5.21 -18.90 16.52
CA ALA A 131 4.60 -20.22 16.65
C ALA A 131 4.23 -20.84 15.29
N THR A 132 3.85 -20.02 14.30
CA THR A 132 3.49 -20.50 12.96
C THR A 132 4.68 -20.62 12.00
N THR A 133 5.69 -19.76 12.15
CA THR A 133 6.77 -19.58 11.15
C THR A 133 8.05 -20.31 11.56
N CYS A 134 8.36 -20.39 12.85
CA CYS A 134 9.50 -21.12 13.39
C CYS A 134 9.08 -22.30 14.30
N PRO A 135 8.18 -23.21 13.86
CA PRO A 135 7.72 -24.29 14.72
C PRO A 135 8.88 -25.24 15.08
N GLY A 136 8.96 -25.62 16.36
CA GLY A 136 9.93 -26.60 16.85
C GLY A 136 11.38 -26.12 16.93
N GLN A 137 11.65 -24.82 16.74
CA GLN A 137 13.01 -24.27 16.79
C GLN A 137 13.42 -23.89 18.22
N LYS A 138 14.64 -24.20 18.64
CA LYS A 138 15.20 -23.79 19.94
C LYS A 138 15.71 -22.35 19.92
N SER A 139 16.06 -21.84 18.75
CA SER A 139 16.43 -20.45 18.54
C SER A 139 15.59 -19.85 17.41
N ALA A 140 15.09 -18.64 17.61
CA ALA A 140 14.41 -17.89 16.57
C ALA A 140 14.43 -16.39 16.87
N MET A 141 14.31 -15.59 15.82
CA MET A 141 14.25 -14.13 15.92
C MET A 141 13.27 -13.58 14.88
N LEU A 142 12.31 -12.79 15.32
CA LEU A 142 11.42 -12.02 14.45
C LEU A 142 11.67 -10.53 14.69
N ILE A 143 11.80 -9.78 13.60
CA ILE A 143 11.98 -8.33 13.62
C ILE A 143 10.85 -7.71 12.83
N TYR A 144 10.11 -6.81 13.47
CA TYR A 144 9.08 -5.96 12.90
C TYR A 144 9.58 -4.52 12.79
N ASP A 145 8.81 -3.63 12.15
CA ASP A 145 9.15 -2.20 12.09
C ASP A 145 9.12 -1.53 13.48
N TYR A 146 8.30 -2.06 14.39
CA TYR A 146 8.03 -1.49 15.72
C TYR A 146 8.51 -2.32 16.89
N CYS A 147 8.92 -3.58 16.68
CA CYS A 147 9.37 -4.44 17.77
C CYS A 147 10.27 -5.58 17.28
N LEU A 148 10.89 -6.27 18.23
CA LEU A 148 11.80 -7.39 18.03
C LEU A 148 11.55 -8.41 19.13
N LEU A 149 11.48 -9.68 18.75
CA LEU A 149 11.34 -10.81 19.66
C LEU A 149 12.36 -11.89 19.29
N ARG A 150 13.17 -12.32 20.28
CA ARG A 150 14.23 -13.32 20.08
C ARG A 150 14.22 -14.33 21.21
N HIS A 151 14.38 -15.62 20.88
CA HIS A 151 14.68 -16.66 21.86
C HIS A 151 15.81 -17.58 21.42
N SER A 152 16.38 -18.32 22.37
CA SER A 152 17.43 -19.31 22.14
C SER A 152 17.55 -20.30 23.29
N ASN A 153 18.09 -21.49 23.05
CA ASN A 153 18.54 -22.41 24.10
C ASN A 153 19.93 -22.07 24.67
N ALA A 154 20.65 -21.15 24.04
CA ALA A 154 21.93 -20.63 24.51
C ALA A 154 21.80 -19.14 24.88
N SER A 155 22.50 -18.72 25.93
CA SER A 155 22.51 -17.32 26.34
C SER A 155 23.13 -16.45 25.25
N PHE A 156 22.41 -15.42 24.81
CA PHE A 156 22.90 -14.35 23.94
C PHE A 156 22.81 -12.96 24.62
N VAL A 157 22.33 -12.91 25.87
CA VAL A 157 22.12 -11.68 26.64
C VAL A 157 23.47 -11.00 26.88
N GLY A 158 23.56 -9.72 26.54
CA GLY A 158 24.74 -8.90 26.73
C GLY A 158 25.89 -9.20 25.77
N VAL A 159 25.64 -10.01 24.74
CA VAL A 159 26.63 -10.33 23.69
C VAL A 159 26.22 -9.61 22.42
N SER A 160 27.09 -8.72 21.94
CA SER A 160 26.87 -8.01 20.68
C SER A 160 26.99 -8.97 19.49
N ASP A 161 25.94 -9.06 18.69
CA ASP A 161 25.91 -9.72 17.38
C ASP A 161 25.66 -8.64 16.31
N ASP A 162 26.77 -8.13 15.78
CA ASP A 162 26.85 -7.05 14.82
C ASP A 162 26.82 -7.55 13.36
N TRP A 163 26.60 -8.85 13.15
CA TRP A 163 26.45 -9.40 11.80
C TRP A 163 25.15 -8.90 11.16
N PRO A 164 25.20 -8.23 9.99
CA PRO A 164 24.00 -7.76 9.32
C PRO A 164 23.12 -8.93 8.86
N VAL A 165 21.85 -8.91 9.28
CA VAL A 165 20.85 -9.91 8.90
C VAL A 165 19.93 -9.40 7.80
N LEU A 166 19.80 -8.08 7.65
CA LEU A 166 19.00 -7.48 6.59
C LEU A 166 19.54 -6.11 6.17
N TYR A 167 19.60 -5.93 4.85
CA TYR A 167 19.80 -4.64 4.20
C TYR A 167 18.54 -4.27 3.43
N MET A 168 18.12 -3.01 3.55
CA MET A 168 17.05 -2.45 2.71
C MET A 168 17.49 -1.07 2.27
N TRP A 169 17.11 -0.65 1.08
CA TRP A 169 17.38 0.71 0.63
C TRP A 169 16.24 1.22 -0.24
N ASN A 170 16.11 2.54 -0.24
CA ASN A 170 15.28 3.22 -1.20
C ASN A 170 15.90 3.01 -2.60
N PRO A 171 15.15 2.56 -3.61
CA PRO A 171 15.71 2.37 -4.94
C PRO A 171 16.18 3.69 -5.58
N GLN A 172 15.63 4.82 -5.16
CA GLN A 172 15.96 6.16 -5.67
C GLN A 172 17.36 6.60 -5.24
N ASN A 173 18.08 7.21 -6.19
CA ASN A 173 19.39 7.81 -5.96
C ASN A 173 19.24 9.26 -5.49
N THR A 174 20.20 9.72 -4.70
CA THR A 174 20.35 11.12 -4.30
C THR A 174 20.82 11.94 -5.49
N THR A 175 20.30 13.15 -5.66
CA THR A 175 20.73 14.08 -6.73
C THR A 175 22.11 14.68 -6.49
N GLU A 176 22.52 14.79 -5.22
CA GLU A 176 23.82 15.34 -4.79
C GLU A 176 24.53 14.36 -3.84
N PRO A 177 25.12 13.26 -4.36
CA PRO A 177 25.60 12.15 -3.54
C PRO A 177 26.68 12.53 -2.52
N GLU A 178 27.62 13.41 -2.88
CA GLU A 178 28.72 13.79 -1.98
C GLU A 178 28.23 14.59 -0.76
N GLN A 179 27.40 15.60 -0.99
CA GLN A 179 26.81 16.41 0.07
C GLN A 179 25.88 15.54 0.95
N PHE A 180 25.05 14.72 0.32
CA PHE A 180 24.16 13.81 1.02
C PHE A 180 24.93 12.84 1.93
N ASN A 181 25.93 12.15 1.38
CA ASN A 181 26.73 11.17 2.12
C ASN A 181 27.48 11.83 3.29
N SER A 182 27.99 13.05 3.12
CA SER A 182 28.64 13.82 4.18
C SER A 182 27.68 14.18 5.32
N LEU A 183 26.50 14.71 4.99
CA LEU A 183 25.47 15.06 5.97
C LEU A 183 24.91 13.82 6.68
N LEU A 184 24.63 12.76 5.93
CA LEU A 184 24.19 11.48 6.46
C LEU A 184 25.21 10.88 7.42
N GLY A 185 26.50 10.89 7.05
CA GLY A 185 27.58 10.41 7.91
C GLY A 185 27.66 11.17 9.24
N THR A 186 27.55 12.50 9.18
CA THR A 186 27.53 13.35 10.38
C THR A 186 26.31 13.06 11.26
N LEU A 187 25.12 12.96 10.66
CA LEU A 187 23.88 12.63 11.35
C LEU A 187 23.99 11.26 12.03
N MET A 188 24.35 10.21 11.29
CA MET A 188 24.45 8.83 11.81
C MET A 188 25.51 8.69 12.90
N SER A 189 26.63 9.39 12.80
CA SER A 189 27.66 9.42 13.84
C SER A 189 27.12 9.99 15.16
N ASN A 190 26.44 11.14 15.11
CA ASN A 190 25.83 11.76 16.29
C ASN A 190 24.73 10.87 16.90
N LEU A 191 23.87 10.29 16.06
CA LEU A 191 22.82 9.39 16.52
C LEU A 191 23.41 8.13 17.18
N THR A 192 24.52 7.61 16.66
CA THR A 192 25.20 6.44 17.22
C THR A 192 25.76 6.71 18.62
N GLU A 193 26.47 7.83 18.79
CA GLU A 193 26.98 8.29 20.10
C GLU A 193 25.83 8.50 21.09
N THR A 194 24.79 9.20 20.66
CA THR A 194 23.62 9.52 21.50
C THR A 194 22.90 8.25 21.93
N ALA A 195 22.65 7.31 21.01
CA ALA A 195 22.00 6.05 21.32
C ALA A 195 22.84 5.24 22.30
N ALA A 196 24.15 5.11 22.08
CA ALA A 196 25.01 4.26 22.90
C ALA A 196 25.26 4.80 24.33
N HIS A 197 25.36 6.13 24.49
CA HIS A 197 25.91 6.72 25.72
C HIS A 197 25.00 7.73 26.42
N ALA A 198 24.11 8.42 25.70
CA ALA A 198 23.30 9.50 26.27
C ALA A 198 21.83 9.12 26.48
N SER A 199 21.31 8.22 25.63
CA SER A 199 19.90 7.84 25.64
C SER A 199 19.60 6.75 26.67
N PRO A 200 18.61 6.93 27.56
CA PRO A 200 18.22 5.90 28.53
C PRO A 200 17.56 4.70 27.87
N ARG A 201 17.24 4.76 26.56
CA ARG A 201 16.56 3.72 25.78
C ARG A 201 17.44 3.08 24.71
N MET A 202 18.73 3.40 24.69
CA MET A 202 19.65 2.96 23.64
C MET A 202 19.15 3.25 22.23
N PHE A 203 18.51 4.41 22.09
CA PHE A 203 17.83 4.86 20.87
C PHE A 203 18.12 6.34 20.64
N ALA A 204 18.36 6.71 19.40
CA ALA A 204 18.40 8.10 18.98
C ALA A 204 17.74 8.27 17.62
N ALA A 205 17.11 9.43 17.40
CA ALA A 205 16.63 9.83 16.09
C ALA A 205 16.74 11.35 15.91
N GLY A 206 16.90 11.79 14.67
CA GLY A 206 17.13 13.20 14.35
C GLY A 206 17.00 13.50 12.87
N GLU A 207 17.17 14.77 12.53
CA GLU A 207 17.09 15.26 11.15
C GLU A 207 18.27 16.19 10.84
N ALA A 208 18.63 16.27 9.56
CA ALA A 208 19.60 17.23 9.03
C ALA A 208 19.04 17.88 7.76
N ASP A 209 19.22 19.18 7.60
CA ASP A 209 18.76 19.91 6.42
C ASP A 209 19.74 19.69 5.25
N LEU A 210 19.27 19.06 4.16
CA LEU A 210 20.03 18.88 2.92
C LEU A 210 19.89 20.12 2.02
N THR A 211 18.66 20.61 1.90
CA THR A 211 18.30 21.85 1.21
C THR A 211 17.25 22.58 2.07
N PRO A 212 16.85 23.83 1.73
CA PRO A 212 15.75 24.51 2.43
C PRO A 212 14.42 23.74 2.44
N PHE A 213 14.24 22.76 1.55
CA PHE A 213 13.00 22.01 1.37
C PHE A 213 13.15 20.50 1.56
N THR A 214 14.36 19.99 1.79
CA THR A 214 14.65 18.55 1.88
C THR A 214 15.49 18.28 3.12
N LYS A 215 15.06 17.30 3.91
CA LYS A 215 15.75 16.85 5.13
C LYS A 215 16.15 15.38 4.99
N ILE A 216 17.18 15.01 5.72
CA ILE A 216 17.57 13.61 5.96
C ILE A 216 17.09 13.27 7.37
N TYR A 217 16.24 12.26 7.49
CA TYR A 217 15.78 11.72 8.77
C TYR A 217 16.58 10.46 9.09
N GLY A 218 17.02 10.33 10.33
CA GLY A 218 17.85 9.21 10.77
C GLY A 218 17.42 8.66 12.11
N MET A 219 17.62 7.35 12.32
CA MET A 219 17.52 6.70 13.62
C MET A 219 18.59 5.63 13.82
N ALA A 220 18.93 5.38 15.09
CA ALA A 220 19.81 4.31 15.55
C ALA A 220 19.25 3.70 16.83
N GLN A 221 19.24 2.36 16.95
CA GLN A 221 18.79 1.67 18.16
C GLN A 221 19.56 0.38 18.41
N CYS A 222 19.90 0.10 19.67
CA CYS A 222 20.43 -1.19 20.13
C CYS A 222 19.42 -1.97 20.94
N THR A 223 19.64 -3.28 21.07
CA THR A 223 18.97 -4.08 22.08
C THR A 223 19.46 -3.68 23.47
N ARG A 224 18.53 -3.60 24.43
CA ARG A 224 18.81 -3.01 25.75
C ARG A 224 19.57 -3.91 26.71
N ASP A 225 19.86 -5.15 26.31
CA ASP A 225 20.73 -6.06 27.05
C ASP A 225 22.22 -5.74 26.91
N LEU A 226 22.60 -4.90 25.95
CA LEU A 226 23.99 -4.54 25.69
C LEU A 226 24.54 -3.49 26.66
N ALA A 227 25.86 -3.49 26.84
CA ALA A 227 26.58 -2.36 27.42
C ALA A 227 26.74 -1.24 26.38
N GLY A 228 26.88 0.02 26.82
CA GLY A 228 27.00 1.18 25.92
C GLY A 228 28.12 1.05 24.89
N GLY A 229 29.30 0.54 25.28
CA GLY A 229 30.41 0.32 24.35
C GLY A 229 30.14 -0.75 23.28
N ASP A 230 29.38 -1.80 23.63
CA ASP A 230 29.00 -2.85 22.68
C ASP A 230 27.87 -2.39 21.75
N CYS A 231 26.95 -1.57 22.27
CA CYS A 231 25.95 -0.87 21.46
C CYS A 231 26.62 0.07 20.45
N TYR A 232 27.58 0.89 20.90
CA TYR A 232 28.35 1.77 20.02
C TYR A 232 29.05 0.99 18.90
N ARG A 233 29.76 -0.09 19.26
CA ARG A 233 30.45 -0.95 18.26
C ARG A 233 29.47 -1.52 17.23
N CYS A 234 28.31 -2.02 17.68
CA CYS A 234 27.29 -2.55 16.79
C CYS A 234 26.78 -1.48 15.81
N LEU A 235 26.43 -0.30 16.32
CA LEU A 235 25.89 0.79 15.50
C LEU A 235 26.93 1.36 14.52
N VAL A 236 28.19 1.54 14.95
CA VAL A 236 29.30 1.92 14.04
C VAL A 236 29.47 0.86 12.95
N GLY A 237 29.42 -0.43 13.32
CA GLY A 237 29.42 -1.54 12.37
C GLY A 237 28.27 -1.42 11.36
N ALA A 238 27.04 -1.17 11.82
CA ALA A 238 25.88 -0.99 10.96
C ALA A 238 26.03 0.22 10.01
N VAL A 239 26.50 1.37 10.50
CA VAL A 239 26.77 2.57 9.70
C VAL A 239 27.87 2.31 8.66
N SER A 240 28.91 1.55 9.00
CA SER A 240 30.00 1.20 8.07
C SER A 240 29.55 0.35 6.88
N ASN A 241 28.34 -0.22 6.93
CA ASN A 241 27.74 -0.96 5.82
C ASN A 241 26.96 -0.07 4.85
N ILE A 242 26.66 1.20 5.19
CA ILE A 242 25.93 2.11 4.30
C ILE A 242 26.60 2.21 2.92
N PRO A 243 27.93 2.42 2.79
CA PRO A 243 28.59 2.48 1.48
C PRO A 243 28.54 1.17 0.69
N LYS A 244 28.21 0.04 1.34
CA LYS A 244 28.14 -1.27 0.68
C LYS A 244 26.73 -1.59 0.19
N CYS A 245 25.71 -1.29 0.98
CA CYS A 245 24.33 -1.64 0.67
C CYS A 245 23.55 -0.53 -0.03
N CYS A 246 23.89 0.72 0.27
CA CYS A 246 22.95 1.82 0.21
C CYS A 246 23.63 3.13 -0.24
N ASP A 247 24.79 3.04 -0.89
CA ASP A 247 25.57 4.21 -1.31
C ASP A 247 24.82 5.05 -2.34
N GLY A 248 24.79 6.37 -2.11
CA GLY A 248 24.06 7.32 -2.94
C GLY A 248 22.54 7.09 -2.99
N LYS A 249 21.97 6.31 -2.07
CA LYS A 249 20.52 6.09 -1.98
C LYS A 249 19.86 7.10 -1.07
N GLN A 250 18.63 7.50 -1.40
CA GLN A 250 17.84 8.45 -0.59
C GLN A 250 17.39 7.87 0.76
N GLY A 251 17.54 6.57 0.96
CA GLY A 251 17.17 5.89 2.19
C GLY A 251 17.81 4.52 2.30
N GLY A 252 18.00 4.05 3.53
CA GLY A 252 18.69 2.81 3.83
C GLY A 252 18.37 2.30 5.23
N ARG A 253 18.41 0.98 5.39
CA ARG A 253 18.31 0.27 6.66
C ARG A 253 19.38 -0.80 6.73
N VAL A 254 20.05 -0.86 7.86
CA VAL A 254 20.97 -1.95 8.21
C VAL A 254 20.51 -2.49 9.55
N ILE A 255 20.14 -3.77 9.58
CA ILE A 255 19.63 -4.45 10.76
C ILE A 255 20.56 -5.62 11.06
N THR A 256 21.04 -5.69 12.31
CA THR A 256 21.78 -6.81 12.88
C THR A 256 20.91 -7.50 13.93
N ARG A 257 21.43 -8.52 14.62
CA ARG A 257 20.68 -9.15 15.71
C ARG A 257 20.66 -8.31 17.01
N SER A 258 21.56 -7.34 17.14
CA SER A 258 21.71 -6.53 18.36
C SER A 258 21.50 -5.02 18.14
N CYS A 259 21.45 -4.53 16.91
CA CYS A 259 21.18 -3.12 16.63
C CYS A 259 20.61 -2.89 15.23
N SER A 260 20.09 -1.68 15.00
CA SER A 260 19.60 -1.26 13.70
C SER A 260 19.79 0.24 13.47
N ILE A 261 19.98 0.60 12.22
CA ILE A 261 19.94 1.99 11.74
C ILE A 261 18.94 2.11 10.60
N ARG A 262 18.36 3.31 10.45
CA ARG A 262 17.53 3.67 9.30
C ARG A 262 17.71 5.14 8.97
N PHE A 263 17.78 5.45 7.69
CA PHE A 263 17.71 6.82 7.18
C PHE A 263 16.78 6.90 5.98
N GLU A 264 16.13 8.05 5.80
CA GLU A 264 15.22 8.35 4.68
C GLU A 264 15.18 9.86 4.46
N VAL A 265 14.76 10.30 3.26
CA VAL A 265 14.46 11.72 2.96
C VAL A 265 13.03 12.14 3.33
N TYR A 266 12.26 11.25 3.97
CA TYR A 266 10.91 11.50 4.48
C TYR A 266 10.81 11.09 5.95
N PRO A 267 9.94 11.74 6.74
CA PRO A 267 9.80 11.39 8.16
C PRO A 267 9.15 10.00 8.32
N PHE A 268 9.72 9.18 9.20
CA PHE A 268 9.20 7.84 9.56
C PHE A 268 9.07 7.60 11.08
N PHE A 269 9.27 8.67 11.85
CA PHE A 269 9.02 8.77 13.29
C PHE A 269 8.46 10.15 13.59
N ASP A 270 7.74 10.27 14.70
CA ASP A 270 7.35 11.58 15.23
C ASP A 270 8.55 12.19 16.00
N MET A 271 8.98 13.38 15.59
CA MET A 271 10.16 14.04 16.17
C MET A 271 10.00 14.37 17.65
N GLN A 272 8.79 14.74 18.10
CA GLN A 272 8.54 15.05 19.51
C GLN A 272 8.57 13.79 20.35
N VAL A 273 7.95 12.71 19.87
CA VAL A 273 7.97 11.41 20.56
C VAL A 273 9.39 10.83 20.60
N ALA A 274 10.15 10.95 19.51
CA ALA A 274 11.55 10.54 19.47
C ALA A 274 12.42 11.33 20.45
N LYS A 275 12.24 12.66 20.54
CA LYS A 275 12.94 13.50 21.53
C LYS A 275 12.61 13.10 22.96
N ALA A 276 11.35 12.80 23.24
CA ALA A 276 10.94 12.29 24.55
C ALA A 276 11.59 10.92 24.85
N ALA A 277 11.72 10.05 23.86
CA ALA A 277 12.37 8.74 24.01
C ALA A 277 13.88 8.81 24.25
N MET A 278 14.55 9.86 23.75
CA MET A 278 15.97 10.13 24.00
C MET A 278 16.23 10.78 25.38
N SER A 279 15.19 11.29 26.04
CA SER A 279 15.32 12.04 27.30
C SER A 279 15.00 11.16 28.51
N PRO A 280 15.60 11.41 29.70
CA PRO A 280 15.17 10.79 30.94
C PRO A 280 13.70 11.16 31.25
N SER A 281 12.91 10.21 31.75
CA SER A 281 11.55 10.54 32.22
C SER A 281 11.61 11.63 33.31
N PRO A 282 10.69 12.61 33.31
CA PRO A 282 10.56 13.56 34.41
C PRO A 282 10.34 12.80 35.73
N ALA A 283 11.01 13.23 36.80
CA ALA A 283 10.80 12.67 38.13
C ALA A 283 9.32 12.82 38.54
N PRO A 284 8.70 11.82 39.19
CA PRO A 284 7.34 11.96 39.70
C PRO A 284 7.28 13.11 40.73
N PRO A 285 6.20 13.91 40.74
CA PRO A 285 6.05 14.97 41.73
C PRO A 285 5.97 14.38 43.15
N PRO A 286 6.37 15.12 44.19
CA PRO A 286 6.36 14.64 45.56
C PRO A 286 4.94 14.21 45.98
N PRO A 287 4.80 13.13 46.78
CA PRO A 287 3.49 12.70 47.26
C PRO A 287 2.86 13.80 48.10
N THR A 288 1.71 14.30 47.66
CA THR A 288 0.90 15.26 48.41
C THR A 288 0.14 14.49 49.48
N THR A 289 0.44 14.81 50.73
CA THR A 289 -0.19 14.29 51.95
C THR A 289 -1.68 14.61 51.98
N PRO A 290 -2.55 13.65 52.32
CA PRO A 290 -3.82 13.94 52.96
C PRO A 290 -3.65 13.86 54.48
N THR A 291 -3.94 14.98 55.14
CA THR A 291 -4.17 15.08 56.58
C THR A 291 -5.26 14.10 57.04
N GLY A 292 -5.02 13.51 58.21
CA GLY A 292 -5.65 12.27 58.64
C GLY A 292 -7.01 12.38 59.32
N PHE A 293 -7.48 11.21 59.73
CA PHE A 293 -8.38 11.03 60.86
C PHE A 293 -8.00 9.76 61.62
N ASN A 294 -7.88 9.91 62.93
CA ASN A 294 -7.47 8.93 63.93
C ASN A 294 -8.43 7.74 64.05
N GLY A 295 -7.88 6.58 64.45
CA GLY A 295 -8.68 5.47 64.95
C GLY A 295 -7.91 4.20 65.31
N SER A 296 -7.26 4.21 66.48
CA SER A 296 -6.97 3.10 67.41
C SER A 296 -6.34 1.79 66.93
N GLU A 297 -5.17 1.49 67.51
CA GLU A 297 -4.63 0.14 67.68
C GLU A 297 -5.58 -0.78 68.47
N SER A 298 -5.59 -2.07 68.13
CA SER A 298 -5.58 -3.14 69.13
C SER A 298 -5.00 -4.44 68.55
N THR A 299 -4.29 -5.13 69.43
CA THR A 299 -3.50 -6.35 69.34
C THR A 299 -4.31 -7.61 69.02
N GLY A 300 -3.68 -8.63 68.39
CA GLY A 300 -4.34 -9.92 68.18
C GLY A 300 -3.48 -11.03 67.56
N SER A 301 -2.95 -11.88 68.44
CA SER A 301 -2.22 -13.15 68.30
C SER A 301 -2.53 -14.11 67.13
N SER A 302 -1.46 -14.84 66.76
CA SER A 302 -1.38 -16.14 66.08
C SER A 302 -2.37 -17.22 66.57
N ASN A 303 -2.94 -18.04 65.66
CA ASN A 303 -2.76 -19.52 65.57
C ASN A 303 -3.78 -20.27 64.66
N THR A 304 -3.22 -21.15 63.81
CA THR A 304 -3.62 -22.54 63.42
C THR A 304 -4.96 -22.91 62.73
N VAL A 305 -4.81 -23.43 61.50
CA VAL A 305 -5.30 -24.70 60.86
C VAL A 305 -6.77 -25.14 60.99
N SER A 306 -7.42 -25.41 59.84
CA SER A 306 -8.13 -26.68 59.55
C SER A 306 -8.53 -26.84 58.07
N LYS A 307 -8.17 -28.00 57.48
CA LYS A 307 -8.73 -28.57 56.24
C LYS A 307 -9.78 -29.62 56.62
N ALA A 308 -10.91 -29.71 55.90
CA ALA A 308 -11.54 -30.98 55.51
C ALA A 308 -12.72 -30.81 54.52
N VAL A 309 -12.53 -31.34 53.31
CA VAL A 309 -13.38 -32.24 52.51
C VAL A 309 -14.89 -31.97 52.32
N ILE A 310 -15.31 -31.80 51.05
CA ILE A 310 -16.54 -32.38 50.48
C ILE A 310 -16.27 -32.87 49.04
N ILE A 311 -16.26 -34.19 48.83
CA ILE A 311 -16.40 -34.89 47.54
C ILE A 311 -17.51 -35.92 47.79
N PRO A 312 -18.68 -35.82 47.10
CA PRO A 312 -18.96 -36.78 46.01
C PRO A 312 -19.92 -36.24 44.91
N VAL A 313 -19.68 -35.04 44.36
CA VAL A 313 -20.44 -34.52 43.18
C VAL A 313 -19.60 -34.48 41.89
N THR A 314 -18.26 -34.57 42.01
CA THR A 314 -17.32 -34.37 40.90
C THR A 314 -17.21 -35.57 39.94
N VAL A 315 -17.44 -36.79 40.44
CA VAL A 315 -17.23 -38.02 39.63
C VAL A 315 -18.34 -38.21 38.60
N ALA A 316 -19.59 -37.92 38.94
CA ALA A 316 -20.72 -38.02 38.02
C ALA A 316 -20.65 -36.97 36.90
N ALA A 317 -20.22 -35.75 37.22
CA ALA A 317 -20.01 -34.68 36.24
C ALA A 317 -18.84 -34.99 35.29
N ALA A 318 -17.74 -35.54 35.81
CA ALA A 318 -16.59 -35.94 35.00
C ALA A 318 -16.94 -37.06 34.01
N LEU A 319 -17.72 -38.06 34.45
CA LEU A 319 -18.16 -39.16 33.57
C LEU A 319 -19.11 -38.66 32.47
N LEU A 320 -20.02 -37.74 32.79
CA LEU A 320 -20.90 -37.13 31.80
C LEU A 320 -20.11 -36.32 30.75
N LEU A 321 -19.09 -35.57 31.20
CA LEU A 321 -18.23 -34.78 30.32
C LEU A 321 -17.43 -35.67 29.36
N VAL A 322 -16.89 -36.80 29.83
CA VAL A 322 -16.15 -37.75 29.01
C VAL A 322 -17.04 -38.39 27.93
N VAL A 323 -18.29 -38.74 28.28
CA VAL A 323 -19.25 -39.27 27.30
C VAL A 323 -19.60 -38.22 26.24
N ILE A 324 -19.80 -36.96 26.62
CA ILE A 324 -20.05 -35.86 25.69
C ILE A 324 -18.84 -35.64 24.76
N LEU A 325 -17.62 -35.65 25.30
CA LEU A 325 -16.40 -35.51 24.52
C LEU A 325 -16.17 -36.67 23.55
N LEU A 326 -16.51 -37.90 23.95
CA LEU A 326 -16.46 -39.07 23.07
C LEU A 326 -17.49 -39.00 21.94
N LEU A 327 -18.71 -38.55 22.22
CA LEU A 327 -19.74 -38.34 21.19
C LEU A 327 -19.33 -37.23 20.21
N ILE A 328 -18.74 -36.14 20.70
CA ILE A 328 -18.17 -35.07 19.87
C ILE A 328 -17.00 -35.61 19.03
N ALA A 329 -16.08 -36.37 19.62
CA ALA A 329 -14.95 -36.96 18.91
C ALA A 329 -15.39 -37.92 17.81
N VAL A 330 -16.40 -38.77 18.07
CA VAL A 330 -16.99 -39.66 17.06
C VAL A 330 -17.69 -38.86 15.95
N HIS A 331 -18.37 -37.77 16.31
CA HIS A 331 -19.03 -36.92 15.32
C HIS A 331 -18.01 -36.16 14.44
N LEU A 332 -16.90 -35.69 15.02
CA LEU A 332 -15.79 -35.05 14.32
C LEU A 332 -14.99 -36.06 13.47
N CYS A 333 -14.78 -37.29 13.95
CA CYS A 333 -14.12 -38.35 13.18
C CYS A 333 -15.00 -38.86 12.02
N LYS A 334 -16.32 -38.88 12.17
CA LYS A 334 -17.25 -39.11 11.05
C LYS A 334 -17.30 -37.92 10.08
N ARG A 335 -16.98 -36.70 10.53
CA ARG A 335 -16.87 -35.49 9.69
C ARG A 335 -15.53 -35.41 8.94
N SER A 336 -14.44 -35.97 9.48
CA SER A 336 -13.12 -36.00 8.83
C SER A 336 -12.94 -37.13 7.80
N ARG A 337 -13.87 -38.09 7.73
CA ARG A 337 -13.92 -39.11 6.66
C ARG A 337 -14.85 -38.70 5.52
N LYS A 338 -14.70 -37.48 5.00
CA LYS A 338 -15.18 -37.14 3.66
C LYS A 338 -13.97 -37.06 2.72
N PRO A 339 -14.01 -37.69 1.53
CA PRO A 339 -12.95 -37.51 0.53
C PRO A 339 -12.84 -36.02 0.17
N HIS A 340 -11.61 -35.56 -0.07
CA HIS A 340 -11.28 -34.19 -0.49
C HIS A 340 -12.33 -33.67 -1.49
N LYS A 341 -13.14 -32.71 -1.06
CA LYS A 341 -14.05 -31.97 -1.94
C LYS A 341 -13.59 -30.53 -2.01
N HIS A 342 -13.37 -30.09 -3.25
CA HIS A 342 -13.35 -28.74 -3.79
C HIS A 342 -13.51 -27.60 -2.76
N MET A 343 -12.52 -26.71 -2.75
CA MET A 343 -12.67 -25.38 -2.16
C MET A 343 -13.73 -24.62 -2.96
N LEU A 344 -14.94 -24.55 -2.41
CA LEU A 344 -16.04 -23.74 -2.93
C LEU A 344 -15.62 -22.27 -2.81
N ILE A 345 -15.43 -21.57 -3.93
CA ILE A 345 -15.39 -20.10 -3.95
C ILE A 345 -16.83 -19.63 -3.72
N GLY A 346 -17.20 -19.49 -2.45
CA GLY A 346 -18.56 -19.11 -2.08
C GLY A 346 -18.72 -18.92 -0.58
N SER A 347 -18.26 -17.78 -0.05
CA SER A 347 -18.91 -17.11 1.08
C SER A 347 -18.27 -15.73 1.33
N VAL A 348 -18.75 -14.70 0.65
CA VAL A 348 -18.88 -13.38 1.26
C VAL A 348 -20.37 -13.12 1.30
N ASN A 349 -20.95 -13.10 2.51
CA ASN A 349 -22.37 -12.85 2.74
C ASN A 349 -22.78 -11.52 2.12
N LEU A 350 -23.54 -11.55 1.02
CA LEU A 350 -24.41 -10.47 0.59
C LEU A 350 -25.69 -11.14 0.10
N GLY A 351 -26.79 -10.90 0.80
CA GLY A 351 -28.11 -11.36 0.41
C GLY A 351 -28.46 -10.82 -0.96
N ASP A 352 -28.84 -11.74 -1.84
CA ASP A 352 -30.01 -11.64 -2.72
C ASP A 352 -30.14 -12.99 -3.43
N GLU A 353 -31.24 -13.68 -3.14
CA GLU A 353 -31.65 -14.89 -3.83
C GLU A 353 -32.25 -14.46 -5.17
N ASP A 354 -31.46 -14.53 -6.24
CA ASP A 354 -31.89 -14.85 -7.61
C ASP A 354 -30.81 -14.42 -8.61
N GLU A 355 -29.83 -15.29 -8.86
CA GLU A 355 -29.14 -15.49 -10.15
C GLU A 355 -28.04 -16.56 -10.01
N MET A 356 -28.45 -17.80 -9.69
CA MET A 356 -27.53 -18.95 -9.64
C MET A 356 -27.85 -19.94 -10.76
N ARG A 357 -27.63 -19.53 -12.03
CA ARG A 357 -27.64 -20.44 -13.20
C ARG A 357 -26.59 -20.02 -14.25
N SER A 358 -25.31 -20.09 -13.90
CA SER A 358 -24.18 -20.33 -14.82
C SER A 358 -22.85 -20.23 -14.06
N SER A 359 -22.50 -21.24 -13.26
CA SER A 359 -21.15 -21.38 -12.73
C SER A 359 -20.57 -22.68 -13.25
N GLU A 360 -20.12 -22.67 -14.50
CA GLU A 360 -19.05 -23.59 -14.90
C GLU A 360 -17.88 -23.39 -13.92
N SER A 361 -17.31 -24.49 -13.46
CA SER A 361 -16.21 -24.50 -12.51
C SER A 361 -15.05 -23.63 -13.02
N LEU A 362 -14.78 -22.49 -12.38
CA LEU A 362 -13.61 -21.63 -12.65
C LEU A 362 -12.26 -22.29 -12.29
N LEU A 363 -12.25 -23.58 -11.93
CA LEU A 363 -11.06 -24.33 -11.54
C LEU A 363 -10.59 -25.21 -12.69
N TYR A 364 -9.32 -25.03 -13.08
CA TYR A 364 -8.60 -25.87 -14.01
C TYR A 364 -7.68 -26.83 -13.27
N ASP A 365 -7.61 -28.07 -13.74
CA ASP A 365 -6.61 -29.03 -13.25
C ASP A 365 -5.21 -28.68 -13.81
N LEU A 366 -4.17 -28.82 -12.99
CA LEU A 366 -2.78 -28.54 -13.41
C LEU A 366 -2.37 -29.39 -14.62
N SER A 367 -2.84 -30.63 -14.69
CA SER A 367 -2.60 -31.54 -15.82
C SER A 367 -3.17 -31.00 -17.13
N THR A 368 -4.33 -30.35 -17.09
CA THR A 368 -4.96 -29.72 -18.24
C THR A 368 -4.14 -28.53 -18.73
N LEU A 369 -3.65 -27.68 -17.82
CA LEU A 369 -2.84 -26.53 -18.18
C LEU A 369 -1.45 -26.93 -18.68
N ARG A 370 -0.85 -27.98 -18.12
CA ARG A 370 0.40 -28.56 -18.64
C ARG A 370 0.21 -29.08 -20.06
N ALA A 371 -0.87 -29.81 -20.33
CA ALA A 371 -1.16 -30.31 -21.67
C ALA A 371 -1.37 -29.15 -22.66
N ALA A 372 -2.12 -28.11 -22.26
CA ALA A 372 -2.44 -26.97 -23.10
C ALA A 372 -1.22 -26.09 -23.46
N THR A 373 -0.22 -26.02 -22.57
CA THR A 373 0.95 -25.13 -22.70
C THR A 373 2.23 -25.85 -23.15
N GLY A 374 2.16 -27.13 -23.51
CA GLY A 374 3.35 -27.92 -23.83
C GLY A 374 4.28 -28.10 -22.61
N ASN A 375 3.69 -28.30 -21.44
CA ASN A 375 4.36 -28.33 -20.13
C ASN A 375 5.09 -27.01 -19.80
N PHE A 376 4.42 -25.88 -20.03
CA PHE A 376 4.98 -24.53 -19.85
C PHE A 376 6.28 -24.33 -20.64
N SER A 377 6.27 -24.74 -21.92
CA SER A 377 7.46 -24.63 -22.78
C SER A 377 7.83 -23.17 -23.03
N GLU A 378 9.13 -22.89 -23.15
CA GLU A 378 9.61 -21.53 -23.48
C GLU A 378 9.13 -21.06 -24.87
N GLU A 379 8.86 -21.99 -25.79
CA GLU A 379 8.26 -21.68 -27.11
C GLU A 379 6.86 -21.05 -26.98
N ASN A 380 6.11 -21.42 -25.95
CA ASN A 380 4.78 -20.89 -25.68
C ASN A 380 4.81 -19.65 -24.77
N LYS A 381 5.99 -19.17 -24.35
CA LYS A 381 6.09 -18.02 -23.46
C LYS A 381 5.73 -16.73 -24.20
N LEU A 382 4.71 -16.03 -23.71
CA LEU A 382 4.26 -14.73 -24.23
C LEU A 382 5.08 -13.57 -23.67
N GLY A 383 5.54 -13.71 -22.43
CA GLY A 383 6.34 -12.71 -21.73
C GLY A 383 6.54 -13.08 -20.26
N GLU A 384 7.38 -12.31 -19.57
CA GLU A 384 7.63 -12.46 -18.14
C GLU A 384 7.81 -11.08 -17.51
N GLY A 385 7.07 -10.84 -16.42
CA GLY A 385 7.17 -9.61 -15.63
C GLY A 385 7.45 -9.93 -14.16
N GLY A 386 7.32 -8.93 -13.28
CA GLY A 386 7.53 -9.10 -11.83
C GLY A 386 6.61 -10.12 -11.15
N PHE A 387 5.59 -10.60 -11.86
CA PHE A 387 4.57 -11.53 -11.36
C PHE A 387 4.74 -12.96 -11.87
N GLY A 388 5.78 -13.23 -12.67
CA GLY A 388 6.07 -14.52 -13.26
C GLY A 388 5.76 -14.60 -14.76
N PRO A 389 6.05 -15.77 -15.37
CA PRO A 389 5.88 -15.98 -16.81
C PRO A 389 4.41 -16.19 -17.20
N VAL A 390 4.07 -15.70 -18.38
CA VAL A 390 2.77 -15.91 -19.05
C VAL A 390 2.98 -16.77 -20.28
N TYR A 391 2.20 -17.83 -20.42
CA TYR A 391 2.28 -18.78 -21.54
C TYR A 391 1.01 -18.75 -22.38
N LYS A 392 1.13 -18.94 -23.68
CA LYS A 392 0.03 -19.30 -24.57
C LYS A 392 -0.30 -20.76 -24.33
N GLY A 393 -1.58 -21.08 -24.29
CA GLY A 393 -2.05 -22.46 -24.29
C GLY A 393 -3.23 -22.65 -25.24
N THR A 394 -3.44 -23.90 -25.65
CA THR A 394 -4.63 -24.29 -26.41
C THR A 394 -5.31 -25.44 -25.68
N LEU A 395 -6.53 -25.20 -25.21
CA LEU A 395 -7.36 -26.21 -24.54
C LEU A 395 -7.81 -27.29 -25.55
N LYS A 396 -8.26 -28.45 -25.06
CA LYS A 396 -8.69 -29.57 -25.92
C LYS A 396 -9.85 -29.22 -26.85
N ASN A 397 -10.68 -28.25 -26.47
CA ASN A 397 -11.78 -27.72 -27.26
C ASN A 397 -11.31 -26.74 -28.37
N GLY A 398 -10.01 -26.46 -28.46
CA GLY A 398 -9.43 -25.50 -29.41
C GLY A 398 -9.38 -24.05 -28.90
N GLU A 399 -9.88 -23.78 -27.70
CA GLU A 399 -9.87 -22.43 -27.12
C GLU A 399 -8.43 -22.02 -26.75
N GLU A 400 -7.99 -20.87 -27.28
CA GLU A 400 -6.70 -20.28 -26.94
C GLU A 400 -6.79 -19.50 -25.63
N ILE A 401 -5.83 -19.75 -24.74
CA ILE A 401 -5.78 -19.18 -23.39
C ILE A 401 -4.42 -18.56 -23.09
N ALA A 402 -4.40 -17.58 -22.20
CA ALA A 402 -3.18 -17.05 -21.60
C ALA A 402 -3.06 -17.53 -20.16
N VAL A 403 -1.95 -18.20 -19.84
CA VAL A 403 -1.71 -18.89 -18.58
C VAL A 403 -0.60 -18.16 -17.81
N LYS A 404 -0.98 -17.34 -16.82
CA LYS A 404 -0.06 -16.59 -15.95
C LYS A 404 0.30 -17.47 -14.76
N ARG A 405 1.54 -17.97 -14.73
CA ARG A 405 2.06 -18.80 -13.64
C ARG A 405 2.74 -17.89 -12.62
N LEU A 406 2.14 -17.76 -11.44
CA LEU A 406 2.62 -16.84 -10.42
C LEU A 406 3.87 -17.40 -9.73
N SER A 407 4.86 -16.54 -9.47
CA SER A 407 6.07 -16.94 -8.75
C SER A 407 5.76 -17.40 -7.33
N ALA A 408 6.26 -18.59 -6.95
CA ALA A 408 6.02 -19.21 -5.65
C ALA A 408 6.73 -18.52 -4.48
N THR A 409 7.72 -17.67 -4.74
CA THR A 409 8.71 -17.22 -3.74
C THR A 409 8.43 -15.86 -3.10
N SER A 410 7.36 -15.14 -3.47
CA SER A 410 7.07 -13.82 -2.88
C SER A 410 5.75 -13.81 -2.09
N HIS A 411 5.80 -13.31 -0.84
CA HIS A 411 4.59 -12.99 -0.05
C HIS A 411 3.65 -12.02 -0.80
N GLN A 412 4.22 -11.21 -1.70
CA GLN A 412 3.47 -10.30 -2.55
C GLN A 412 2.59 -11.00 -3.59
N GLY A 413 3.13 -12.01 -4.28
CA GLY A 413 2.39 -12.77 -5.29
C GLY A 413 1.16 -13.48 -4.72
N GLN A 414 1.15 -13.81 -3.43
CA GLN A 414 -0.01 -14.41 -2.77
C GLN A 414 -1.16 -13.41 -2.54
N LEU A 415 -0.85 -12.17 -2.15
CA LEU A 415 -1.84 -11.11 -1.98
C LEU A 415 -2.41 -10.65 -3.32
N GLU A 416 -1.54 -10.54 -4.33
CA GLU A 416 -1.91 -10.19 -5.71
C GLU A 416 -2.78 -11.27 -6.35
N MET A 417 -2.47 -12.55 -6.14
CA MET A 417 -3.34 -13.66 -6.55
C MET A 417 -4.74 -13.54 -5.95
N LYS A 418 -4.82 -13.28 -4.63
CA LYS A 418 -6.11 -13.12 -3.95
C LYS A 418 -6.88 -11.93 -4.53
N ASN A 419 -6.21 -10.83 -4.83
CA ASN A 419 -6.84 -9.68 -5.49
C ASN A 419 -7.33 -10.06 -6.89
N GLU A 420 -6.49 -10.62 -7.77
CA GLU A 420 -6.88 -10.98 -9.14
C GLU A 420 -8.04 -11.99 -9.15
N VAL A 421 -8.02 -13.03 -8.31
CA VAL A 421 -9.11 -14.02 -8.24
C VAL A 421 -10.40 -13.40 -7.72
N VAL A 422 -10.35 -12.58 -6.67
CA VAL A 422 -11.56 -11.99 -6.06
C VAL A 422 -12.15 -10.88 -6.92
N LEU A 423 -11.30 -10.11 -7.60
CA LEU A 423 -11.69 -8.98 -8.44
C LEU A 423 -12.13 -9.44 -9.82
N VAL A 424 -11.26 -10.11 -10.57
CA VAL A 424 -11.51 -10.34 -12.00
C VAL A 424 -12.64 -11.34 -12.22
N ALA A 425 -12.89 -12.27 -11.28
CA ALA A 425 -14.06 -13.14 -11.33
C ALA A 425 -15.41 -12.37 -11.28
N LYS A 426 -15.41 -11.11 -10.81
CA LYS A 426 -16.61 -10.27 -10.69
C LYS A 426 -16.67 -9.16 -11.76
N LEU A 427 -15.63 -9.03 -12.58
CA LEU A 427 -15.55 -7.96 -13.58
C LEU A 427 -15.91 -8.49 -14.95
N GLN A 428 -16.96 -7.92 -15.53
CA GLN A 428 -17.39 -8.22 -16.88
C GLN A 428 -17.62 -6.92 -17.63
N HIS A 429 -16.67 -6.56 -18.48
CA HIS A 429 -16.77 -5.38 -19.33
C HIS A 429 -15.91 -5.58 -20.57
N LYS A 430 -16.38 -5.11 -21.73
CA LYS A 430 -15.71 -5.32 -23.04
C LYS A 430 -14.28 -4.76 -23.10
N ASN A 431 -13.96 -3.77 -22.26
CA ASN A 431 -12.64 -3.14 -22.16
C ASN A 431 -11.80 -3.61 -20.97
N LEU A 432 -12.15 -4.73 -20.33
CA LEU A 432 -11.33 -5.39 -19.30
C LEU A 432 -11.00 -6.81 -19.75
N VAL A 433 -9.82 -7.31 -19.40
CA VAL A 433 -9.44 -8.69 -19.69
C VAL A 433 -10.25 -9.66 -18.83
N ARG A 434 -10.84 -10.68 -19.46
CA ARG A 434 -11.65 -11.69 -18.80
C ARG A 434 -10.79 -12.80 -18.21
N LEU A 435 -10.94 -13.05 -16.91
CA LEU A 435 -10.45 -14.25 -16.25
C LEU A 435 -11.38 -15.43 -16.59
N LEU A 436 -10.80 -16.49 -17.14
CA LEU A 436 -11.51 -17.74 -17.45
C LEU A 436 -11.53 -18.69 -16.25
N GLY A 437 -10.50 -18.62 -15.40
CA GLY A 437 -10.40 -19.44 -14.21
C GLY A 437 -9.02 -19.41 -13.57
N CYS A 438 -8.78 -20.32 -12.63
CA CYS A 438 -7.51 -20.48 -11.94
C CYS A 438 -7.21 -21.96 -11.65
N CYS A 439 -5.94 -22.25 -11.38
CA CYS A 439 -5.48 -23.53 -10.87
C CYS A 439 -4.75 -23.27 -9.55
N ILE A 440 -5.16 -24.00 -8.51
CA ILE A 440 -4.60 -23.92 -7.16
C ILE A 440 -4.32 -25.37 -6.70
N GLU A 441 -3.16 -25.88 -7.08
CA GLU A 441 -2.73 -27.25 -6.75
C GLU A 441 -1.32 -27.20 -6.16
N GLU A 442 -1.12 -27.84 -5.00
CA GLU A 442 0.17 -27.91 -4.31
C GLU A 442 0.84 -26.53 -4.07
N HIS A 443 1.92 -26.24 -4.80
CA HIS A 443 2.68 -24.99 -4.79
C HIS A 443 2.46 -24.15 -6.06
N GLU A 444 1.58 -24.59 -6.96
CA GLU A 444 1.27 -23.90 -8.22
C GLU A 444 0.05 -23.00 -8.06
N LYS A 445 0.24 -21.73 -8.39
CA LYS A 445 -0.79 -20.69 -8.40
C LYS A 445 -0.85 -20.12 -9.80
N ILE A 446 -1.89 -20.48 -10.55
CA ILE A 446 -1.97 -20.17 -11.97
C ILE A 446 -3.31 -19.49 -12.27
N LEU A 447 -3.26 -18.44 -13.07
CA LEU A 447 -4.43 -17.70 -13.55
C LEU A 447 -4.57 -17.90 -15.06
N VAL A 448 -5.81 -18.14 -15.50
CA VAL A 448 -6.14 -18.44 -16.88
C VAL A 448 -7.02 -17.32 -17.44
N TYR A 449 -6.53 -16.63 -18.46
CA TYR A 449 -7.16 -15.50 -19.11
C TYR A 449 -7.52 -15.82 -20.56
N GLU A 450 -8.43 -15.03 -21.14
CA GLU A 450 -8.61 -15.02 -22.59
C GLU A 450 -7.30 -14.66 -23.30
N PHE A 451 -6.97 -15.36 -24.39
CA PHE A 451 -5.81 -15.01 -25.19
C PHE A 451 -6.10 -13.80 -26.09
N LEU A 452 -5.18 -12.83 -26.10
CA LEU A 452 -5.29 -11.61 -26.89
C LEU A 452 -4.13 -11.54 -27.88
N CYS A 453 -4.44 -11.75 -29.17
CA CYS A 453 -3.45 -12.02 -30.20
C CYS A 453 -2.55 -10.83 -30.56
N ASN A 454 -3.01 -9.59 -30.33
CA ASN A 454 -2.26 -8.38 -30.69
C ASN A 454 -1.30 -7.90 -29.58
N LYS A 455 -1.14 -8.68 -28.50
CA LYS A 455 -0.27 -8.40 -27.34
C LYS A 455 -0.63 -7.06 -26.66
N SER A 456 0.33 -6.47 -25.95
CA SER A 456 0.17 -5.22 -25.21
C SER A 456 0.42 -3.99 -26.07
N LEU A 457 -0.22 -2.87 -25.73
CA LEU A 457 -0.18 -1.61 -26.47
C LEU A 457 1.23 -1.04 -26.60
N ASP A 458 2.08 -1.21 -25.58
CA ASP A 458 3.47 -0.76 -25.60
C ASP A 458 4.31 -1.42 -26.71
N THR A 459 4.03 -2.69 -27.04
CA THR A 459 4.69 -3.41 -28.14
C THR A 459 4.33 -2.86 -29.51
N ILE A 460 3.20 -2.17 -29.64
CA ILE A 460 2.79 -1.57 -30.92
C ILE A 460 3.19 -0.10 -30.96
N LEU A 461 3.00 0.61 -29.84
CA LEU A 461 3.20 2.05 -29.75
C LEU A 461 4.68 2.46 -29.79
N PHE A 462 5.58 1.62 -29.26
CA PHE A 462 7.00 1.98 -29.11
C PHE A 462 7.96 1.15 -29.97
N GLU A 463 7.51 0.07 -30.61
CA GLU A 463 8.35 -0.69 -31.55
C GLU A 463 8.27 -0.07 -32.94
N PRO A 464 9.36 0.47 -33.51
CA PRO A 464 9.33 1.18 -34.79
C PRO A 464 8.72 0.36 -35.94
N ALA A 465 8.91 -0.96 -35.92
CA ALA A 465 8.38 -1.87 -36.92
C ALA A 465 6.85 -2.00 -36.90
N ARG A 466 6.21 -1.73 -35.75
CA ARG A 466 4.78 -1.91 -35.51
C ARG A 466 4.00 -0.62 -35.33
N GLN A 467 4.68 0.52 -35.19
CA GLN A 467 4.04 1.83 -35.03
C GLN A 467 3.07 2.19 -36.17
N GLN A 468 3.28 1.64 -37.37
CA GLN A 468 2.42 1.83 -38.54
C GLN A 468 1.11 1.02 -38.44
N ASP A 469 1.03 0.05 -37.53
CA ASP A 469 -0.18 -0.78 -37.32
C ASP A 469 -1.31 0.01 -36.62
N LEU A 470 -1.00 1.19 -36.07
CA LEU A 470 -1.92 2.07 -35.34
C LEU A 470 -2.09 3.42 -36.04
N ASN A 471 -3.12 3.51 -36.89
CA ASN A 471 -3.60 4.78 -37.41
C ASN A 471 -4.32 5.61 -36.32
N TRP A 472 -4.65 6.87 -36.63
CA TRP A 472 -5.28 7.76 -35.66
C TRP A 472 -6.64 7.24 -35.14
N GLU A 473 -7.46 6.65 -36.01
CA GLU A 473 -8.77 6.12 -35.63
C GLU A 473 -8.66 5.00 -34.59
N GLN A 474 -7.70 4.08 -34.79
CA GLN A 474 -7.40 3.01 -33.84
C GLN A 474 -6.88 3.58 -32.52
N ARG A 475 -5.96 4.56 -32.56
CA ARG A 475 -5.46 5.23 -31.34
C ARG A 475 -6.59 5.89 -30.56
N PHE A 476 -7.49 6.60 -31.23
CA PHE A 476 -8.62 7.25 -30.58
C PHE A 476 -9.60 6.22 -29.98
N LYS A 477 -9.89 5.14 -30.70
CA LYS A 477 -10.69 4.01 -30.21
C LYS A 477 -10.06 3.36 -28.97
N ILE A 478 -8.74 3.26 -28.94
CA ILE A 478 -7.98 2.76 -27.78
C ILE A 478 -8.12 3.72 -26.59
N ILE A 479 -7.91 5.02 -26.79
CA ILE A 479 -8.09 6.06 -25.75
C ILE A 479 -9.51 5.98 -25.15
N GLU A 480 -10.53 5.94 -26.01
CA GLU A 480 -11.93 5.87 -25.59
C GLU A 480 -12.23 4.57 -24.82
N GLY A 481 -11.75 3.44 -25.33
CA GLY A 481 -11.97 2.13 -24.70
C GLY A 481 -11.33 2.01 -23.33
N ILE A 482 -10.10 2.51 -23.15
CA ILE A 482 -9.45 2.57 -21.84
C ILE A 482 -10.26 3.47 -20.89
N GLY A 483 -10.70 4.63 -21.37
CA GLY A 483 -11.50 5.57 -20.58
C GLY A 483 -12.82 4.95 -20.08
N ARG A 484 -13.52 4.20 -20.96
CA ARG A 484 -14.73 3.45 -20.60
C ARG A 484 -14.45 2.31 -19.62
N GLY A 485 -13.34 1.60 -19.79
CA GLY A 485 -12.93 0.55 -18.85
C GLY A 485 -12.69 1.08 -17.43
N LEU A 486 -12.00 2.22 -17.32
CA LEU A 486 -11.77 2.88 -16.02
C LEU A 486 -13.05 3.47 -15.42
N LEU A 487 -13.91 4.09 -16.23
CA LEU A 487 -15.22 4.56 -15.78
C LEU A 487 -16.02 3.41 -15.14
N TYR A 488 -16.04 2.25 -15.78
CA TYR A 488 -16.67 1.07 -15.21
C TYR A 488 -16.07 0.67 -13.86
N LEU A 489 -14.74 0.64 -13.72
CA LEU A 489 -14.08 0.32 -12.45
C LEU A 489 -14.39 1.34 -11.34
N HIS A 490 -14.51 2.62 -11.68
CA HIS A 490 -14.66 3.70 -10.70
C HIS A 490 -16.12 3.95 -10.29
N GLU A 491 -17.07 3.79 -11.21
CA GLU A 491 -18.45 4.27 -11.04
C GLU A 491 -19.51 3.22 -11.39
N ASP A 492 -19.40 2.47 -12.50
CA ASP A 492 -20.49 1.61 -12.99
C ASP A 492 -20.47 0.18 -12.42
N SER A 493 -19.33 -0.27 -11.88
CA SER A 493 -19.21 -1.59 -11.27
C SER A 493 -19.83 -1.61 -9.87
N ARG A 494 -20.25 -2.80 -9.42
CA ARG A 494 -20.89 -2.99 -8.10
C ARG A 494 -20.05 -2.47 -6.93
N LEU A 495 -18.73 -2.52 -7.06
CA LEU A 495 -17.77 -2.05 -6.05
C LEU A 495 -16.79 -1.13 -6.74
N LYS A 496 -16.49 0.03 -6.14
CA LYS A 496 -15.46 0.93 -6.66
C LYS A 496 -14.10 0.25 -6.57
N ILE A 497 -13.39 0.18 -7.70
CA ILE A 497 -12.10 -0.47 -7.83
C ILE A 497 -11.08 0.54 -8.34
N ILE A 498 -9.96 0.66 -7.61
CA ILE A 498 -8.82 1.47 -8.03
C ILE A 498 -7.73 0.54 -8.53
N HIS A 499 -7.29 0.72 -9.77
CA HIS A 499 -6.37 -0.17 -10.48
C HIS A 499 -4.93 -0.08 -9.97
N ARG A 500 -4.43 1.14 -9.74
CA ARG A 500 -3.09 1.48 -9.21
C ARG A 500 -1.87 1.18 -10.09
N ASP A 501 -2.01 0.35 -11.13
CA ASP A 501 -0.91 0.09 -12.08
C ASP A 501 -1.34 0.20 -13.55
N LEU A 502 -2.06 1.26 -13.89
CA LEU A 502 -2.45 1.51 -15.28
C LEU A 502 -1.26 2.04 -16.08
N LYS A 503 -0.89 1.36 -17.16
CA LYS A 503 0.25 1.68 -18.04
C LYS A 503 0.09 1.01 -19.40
N ALA A 504 0.88 1.40 -20.40
CA ALA A 504 0.77 0.87 -21.76
C ALA A 504 0.95 -0.66 -21.85
N SER A 505 1.86 -1.24 -21.07
CA SER A 505 2.06 -2.70 -21.06
C SER A 505 0.94 -3.49 -20.40
N ASN A 506 0.06 -2.82 -19.64
CA ASN A 506 -1.13 -3.43 -19.02
C ASN A 506 -2.40 -3.24 -19.87
N ILE A 507 -2.30 -2.64 -21.06
CA ILE A 507 -3.40 -2.58 -22.04
C ILE A 507 -3.15 -3.64 -23.11
N LEU A 508 -3.96 -4.69 -23.12
CA LEU A 508 -3.90 -5.74 -24.15
C LEU A 508 -4.88 -5.44 -25.28
N LEU A 509 -4.61 -5.96 -26.48
CA LEU A 509 -5.40 -5.71 -27.68
C LEU A 509 -5.97 -7.03 -28.24
N ASP A 510 -7.28 -7.05 -28.46
CA ASP A 510 -7.95 -8.16 -29.14
C ASP A 510 -7.73 -8.12 -30.67
N ALA A 511 -8.30 -9.08 -31.39
CA ALA A 511 -8.15 -9.21 -32.84
C ALA A 511 -8.61 -7.97 -33.63
N ASP A 512 -9.56 -7.21 -33.10
CA ASP A 512 -10.13 -6.00 -33.71
C ASP A 512 -9.49 -4.70 -33.17
N MET A 513 -8.33 -4.84 -32.52
CA MET A 513 -7.57 -3.75 -31.90
C MET A 513 -8.35 -2.99 -30.82
N ASN A 514 -9.32 -3.64 -30.15
CA ASN A 514 -9.99 -3.06 -29.00
C ASN A 514 -9.11 -3.20 -27.75
N PRO A 515 -9.02 -2.15 -26.90
CA PRO A 515 -8.24 -2.20 -25.67
C PRO A 515 -8.95 -2.98 -24.57
N LYS A 516 -8.18 -3.78 -23.83
CA LYS A 516 -8.58 -4.46 -22.61
C LYS A 516 -7.58 -4.19 -21.50
N ILE A 517 -8.05 -3.61 -20.40
CA ILE A 517 -7.23 -3.36 -19.19
C ILE A 517 -6.97 -4.70 -18.49
N SER A 518 -5.71 -4.94 -18.14
CA SER A 518 -5.21 -6.16 -17.51
C SER A 518 -4.39 -5.86 -16.24
N ASP A 519 -3.99 -6.92 -15.54
CA ASP A 519 -3.08 -6.87 -14.37
C ASP A 519 -3.65 -6.17 -13.12
N PHE A 520 -4.66 -6.81 -12.51
CA PHE A 520 -5.35 -6.32 -11.32
C PHE A 520 -4.67 -6.70 -10.00
N GLY A 521 -3.41 -7.18 -10.02
CA GLY A 521 -2.69 -7.62 -8.82
C GLY A 521 -2.63 -6.57 -7.71
N LEU A 522 -2.47 -5.29 -8.08
CA LEU A 522 -2.40 -4.16 -7.15
C LEU A 522 -3.76 -3.50 -6.86
N ALA A 523 -4.83 -3.94 -7.53
CA ALA A 523 -6.11 -3.27 -7.45
C ALA A 523 -6.75 -3.38 -6.06
N LYS A 524 -7.53 -2.36 -5.68
CA LYS A 524 -8.15 -2.25 -4.35
C LYS A 524 -9.64 -1.95 -4.43
N LEU A 525 -10.40 -2.63 -3.58
CA LEU A 525 -11.85 -2.49 -3.42
C LEU A 525 -12.18 -1.41 -2.40
N PHE A 526 -13.16 -0.58 -2.74
CA PHE A 526 -13.74 0.40 -1.84
C PHE A 526 -15.24 0.11 -1.67
N ASN A 527 -15.69 0.15 -0.42
CA ASN A 527 -17.10 0.29 -0.11
C ASN A 527 -17.49 1.77 -0.31
N THR A 528 -18.74 2.01 -0.70
CA THR A 528 -19.28 3.28 -1.22
C THR A 528 -19.03 4.52 -0.36
N GLU A 529 -18.70 4.36 0.93
CA GLU A 529 -18.49 5.45 1.90
C GLU A 529 -17.07 6.02 1.94
N SER A 530 -16.07 5.36 1.33
CA SER A 530 -14.68 5.85 1.31
C SER A 530 -14.19 6.06 -0.12
N SER A 531 -13.68 7.25 -0.43
CA SER A 531 -13.23 7.66 -1.78
C SER A 531 -11.71 7.77 -1.92
N VAL A 532 -10.99 7.72 -0.80
CA VAL A 532 -9.53 7.85 -0.70
C VAL A 532 -9.03 6.82 0.32
N ALA A 533 -7.93 6.13 0.02
CA ALA A 533 -7.26 5.26 0.98
C ALA A 533 -5.76 5.52 1.01
N ASN A 534 -5.14 5.16 2.13
CA ASN A 534 -3.70 5.28 2.34
C ASN A 534 -3.10 3.88 2.44
N THR A 535 -1.88 3.72 1.93
CA THR A 535 -1.10 2.49 2.04
C THR A 535 0.32 2.82 2.44
N SER A 536 0.86 2.10 3.43
CA SER A 536 2.29 2.13 3.75
C SER A 536 3.13 1.44 2.66
N ARG A 537 2.48 0.64 1.81
CA ARG A 537 3.10 -0.04 0.68
C ARG A 537 2.74 0.63 -0.64
N ILE A 538 3.67 1.45 -1.13
CA ILE A 538 3.61 2.07 -2.46
C ILE A 538 4.09 1.03 -3.48
N ALA A 539 3.26 0.76 -4.49
CA ALA A 539 3.52 -0.23 -5.52
C ALA A 539 2.77 0.20 -6.80
N GLY A 540 3.45 0.13 -7.94
CA GLY A 540 2.97 0.60 -9.22
C GLY A 540 4.16 1.01 -10.09
N THR A 541 3.89 1.40 -11.33
CA THR A 541 4.96 1.73 -12.29
C THR A 541 5.34 3.20 -12.21
N TYR A 542 6.61 3.47 -11.96
CA TYR A 542 7.15 4.84 -11.91
C TYR A 542 6.92 5.56 -13.24
N GLY A 543 6.61 6.86 -13.16
CA GLY A 543 6.18 7.68 -14.31
C GLY A 543 4.65 7.69 -14.51
N TYR A 544 3.93 6.63 -14.12
CA TYR A 544 2.46 6.59 -14.19
C TYR A 544 1.79 6.88 -12.85
N MET A 545 2.54 6.80 -11.74
CA MET A 545 2.01 7.07 -10.40
C MET A 545 1.75 8.56 -10.18
N ALA A 546 0.56 8.87 -9.65
CA ALA A 546 0.22 10.22 -9.24
C ALA A 546 1.12 10.72 -8.08
N PRO A 547 1.44 12.02 -8.00
CA PRO A 547 2.33 12.57 -6.98
C PRO A 547 1.91 12.24 -5.55
N GLU A 548 0.63 12.43 -5.21
CA GLU A 548 0.10 12.13 -3.86
C GLU A 548 0.21 10.65 -3.50
N TYR A 549 0.15 9.78 -4.51
CA TYR A 549 0.30 8.36 -4.34
C TYR A 549 1.77 7.95 -4.16
N ALA A 550 2.65 8.50 -5.00
CA ALA A 550 4.08 8.23 -4.97
C ALA A 550 4.77 8.81 -3.72
N LEU A 551 4.29 9.96 -3.21
CA LEU A 551 4.89 10.67 -2.07
C LEU A 551 4.31 10.25 -0.72
N HIS A 552 2.99 10.02 -0.66
CA HIS A 552 2.29 9.83 0.61
C HIS A 552 1.55 8.49 0.70
N GLY A 553 1.59 7.67 -0.36
CA GLY A 553 0.83 6.42 -0.41
C GLY A 553 -0.69 6.63 -0.44
N VAL A 554 -1.16 7.83 -0.76
CA VAL A 554 -2.58 8.19 -0.86
C VAL A 554 -3.07 7.84 -2.27
N PHE A 555 -4.03 6.94 -2.40
CA PHE A 555 -4.60 6.58 -3.70
C PHE A 555 -6.12 6.70 -3.72
N SER A 556 -6.64 7.02 -4.90
CA SER A 556 -8.06 7.14 -5.19
C SER A 556 -8.32 6.94 -6.68
N ALA A 557 -9.57 7.09 -7.11
CA ALA A 557 -9.92 7.17 -8.53
C ALA A 557 -9.12 8.26 -9.26
N LYS A 558 -8.77 9.37 -8.58
CA LYS A 558 -7.96 10.45 -9.16
C LYS A 558 -6.51 10.05 -9.42
N SER A 559 -6.00 9.03 -8.74
CA SER A 559 -4.66 8.51 -8.97
C SER A 559 -4.63 7.66 -10.25
N ASP A 560 -5.67 6.87 -10.52
CA ASP A 560 -5.85 6.17 -11.81
C ASP A 560 -6.08 7.16 -12.97
N VAL A 561 -6.82 8.25 -12.73
CA VAL A 561 -7.00 9.34 -13.72
C VAL A 561 -5.65 9.93 -14.13
N PHE A 562 -4.73 10.14 -13.19
CA PHE A 562 -3.39 10.60 -13.50
C PHE A 562 -2.66 9.62 -14.42
N SER A 563 -2.67 8.33 -14.09
CA SER A 563 -2.07 7.28 -14.91
C SER A 563 -2.70 7.22 -16.32
N TYR A 564 -4.01 7.40 -16.42
CA TYR A 564 -4.72 7.52 -17.70
C TYR A 564 -4.25 8.73 -18.51
N GLY A 565 -4.06 9.88 -17.86
CA GLY A 565 -3.54 11.08 -18.50
C GLY A 565 -2.16 10.88 -19.12
N VAL A 566 -1.25 10.24 -18.38
CA VAL A 566 0.08 9.85 -18.89
C VAL A 566 -0.07 8.94 -20.11
N LEU A 567 -0.86 7.87 -19.99
CA LEU A 567 -1.07 6.90 -21.06
C LEU A 567 -1.69 7.54 -22.32
N LEU A 568 -2.65 8.44 -22.15
CA LEU A 568 -3.24 9.20 -23.24
C LEU A 568 -2.18 10.02 -23.98
N LEU A 569 -1.31 10.72 -23.25
CA LEU A 569 -0.22 11.50 -23.84
C LEU A 569 0.79 10.60 -24.57
N GLU A 570 1.10 9.41 -24.05
CA GLU A 570 1.93 8.43 -24.76
C GLU A 570 1.27 7.99 -26.08
N ILE A 571 -0.02 7.64 -26.07
CA ILE A 571 -0.75 7.19 -27.27
C ILE A 571 -0.75 8.27 -28.34
N VAL A 572 -0.99 9.52 -27.95
CA VAL A 572 -1.04 10.65 -28.89
C VAL A 572 0.35 10.97 -29.46
N THR A 573 1.36 11.01 -28.60
CA THR A 573 2.73 11.43 -29.00
C THR A 573 3.57 10.29 -29.56
N GLY A 574 3.17 9.03 -29.38
CA GLY A 574 4.00 7.87 -29.70
C GLY A 574 5.31 7.80 -28.91
N ARG A 575 5.47 8.64 -27.88
CA ARG A 575 6.69 8.73 -27.05
C ARG A 575 6.47 8.04 -25.72
N ARG A 576 7.49 7.33 -25.25
CA ARG A 576 7.48 6.67 -23.95
C ARG A 576 7.78 7.69 -22.85
N ASN A 577 7.03 7.66 -21.76
CA ASN A 577 7.23 8.54 -20.61
C ASN A 577 8.59 8.33 -19.92
N THR A 578 9.15 7.12 -19.98
CA THR A 578 10.43 6.73 -19.36
C THR A 578 11.50 6.37 -20.39
N SER A 579 11.78 7.25 -21.35
CA SER A 579 12.91 7.05 -22.28
C SER A 579 14.23 7.43 -21.60
N ILE A 580 15.16 6.48 -21.52
CA ILE A 580 16.55 6.69 -21.05
C ILE A 580 17.34 7.62 -21.99
N HIS A 581 16.82 7.84 -23.21
CA HIS A 581 17.51 8.55 -24.29
C HIS A 581 17.04 9.99 -24.50
N ASP A 582 15.95 10.44 -23.87
CA ASP A 582 15.48 11.82 -23.97
C ASP A 582 15.84 12.58 -22.69
N SER A 583 16.43 13.76 -22.84
CA SER A 583 16.82 14.66 -21.75
C SER A 583 15.62 15.30 -21.03
N GLU A 584 14.39 15.03 -21.47
CA GLU A 584 13.17 15.66 -20.97
C GLU A 584 12.05 14.64 -20.73
N ASN A 585 11.37 14.77 -19.59
CA ASN A 585 10.16 14.01 -19.23
C ASN A 585 9.00 14.33 -20.19
N LEU A 586 8.24 13.32 -20.66
CA LEU A 586 7.11 13.47 -21.58
C LEU A 586 6.13 14.58 -21.15
N LEU A 587 5.81 14.67 -19.87
CA LEU A 587 4.87 15.68 -19.36
C LEU A 587 5.42 17.10 -19.54
N ALA A 588 6.73 17.28 -19.30
CA ALA A 588 7.41 18.56 -19.51
C ALA A 588 7.49 18.91 -21.01
N PHE A 589 7.80 17.93 -21.86
CA PHE A 589 7.83 18.09 -23.30
C PHE A 589 6.46 18.55 -23.82
N VAL A 590 5.39 17.81 -23.47
CA VAL A 590 4.02 18.15 -23.88
C VAL A 590 3.61 19.53 -23.39
N TRP A 591 3.87 19.84 -22.11
CA TRP A 591 3.52 21.14 -21.54
C TRP A 591 4.22 22.30 -22.24
N ARG A 592 5.54 22.18 -22.49
CA ARG A 592 6.33 23.23 -23.13
C ARG A 592 5.85 23.51 -24.56
N HIS A 593 5.70 22.47 -25.38
CA HIS A 593 5.26 22.63 -26.77
C HIS A 593 3.82 23.15 -26.86
N ARG A 594 2.94 22.71 -25.95
CA ARG A 594 1.57 23.22 -25.86
C ARG A 594 1.52 24.71 -25.47
N SER A 595 2.38 25.13 -24.54
CA SER A 595 2.42 26.51 -24.02
C SER A 595 3.02 27.50 -25.02
N ARG A 596 3.96 27.05 -25.86
CA ARG A 596 4.64 27.87 -26.88
C ARG A 596 3.94 27.90 -28.24
N GLY A 597 2.77 27.25 -28.37
CA GLY A 597 2.04 27.15 -29.64
C GLY A 597 2.65 26.17 -30.66
N GLY A 598 3.64 25.36 -30.26
CA GLY A 598 4.35 24.39 -31.09
C GLY A 598 3.57 23.08 -31.26
N ALA A 599 2.32 23.14 -31.72
CA ALA A 599 1.48 21.96 -31.92
C ALA A 599 2.06 20.98 -32.96
N GLY A 600 2.84 21.46 -33.94
CA GLY A 600 3.41 20.65 -35.02
C GLY A 600 4.27 19.49 -34.50
N GLU A 601 5.21 19.76 -33.60
CA GLU A 601 6.13 18.75 -33.06
C GLU A 601 5.44 17.70 -32.16
N LEU A 602 4.30 18.07 -31.56
CA LEU A 602 3.45 17.12 -30.83
C LEU A 602 2.70 16.15 -31.75
N LEU A 603 2.55 16.53 -33.03
CA LEU A 603 1.85 15.74 -34.05
C LEU A 603 2.79 14.77 -34.78
N ASP A 604 4.11 14.93 -34.70
CA ASP A 604 5.07 14.14 -35.49
C ASP A 604 5.13 12.66 -35.11
N GLY A 605 4.72 12.31 -33.88
CA GLY A 605 4.70 10.91 -33.42
C GLY A 605 3.44 10.11 -33.76
N CYS A 606 2.51 10.70 -34.51
CA CYS A 606 1.32 10.03 -35.02
C CYS A 606 1.40 9.93 -36.55
N PRO A 607 1.09 8.78 -37.19
CA PRO A 607 1.04 8.69 -38.65
C PRO A 607 0.20 9.83 -39.27
N ALA A 608 0.62 10.33 -40.44
CA ALA A 608 -0.10 11.40 -41.12
C ALA A 608 -1.49 10.95 -41.61
N ASP A 609 -1.67 9.64 -41.82
CA ASP A 609 -2.91 9.07 -42.32
C ASP A 609 -4.04 9.12 -41.28
N GLY A 610 -5.21 9.58 -41.70
CA GLY A 610 -6.39 9.75 -40.85
C GLY A 610 -6.26 10.79 -39.73
N ARG A 611 -5.16 11.55 -39.67
CA ARG A 611 -4.88 12.53 -38.59
C ARG A 611 -5.95 13.62 -38.55
N ARG A 612 -6.56 13.82 -37.37
CA ARG A 612 -7.53 14.90 -37.11
C ARG A 612 -6.95 15.86 -36.05
N PRO A 613 -6.28 16.96 -36.44
CA PRO A 613 -5.55 17.82 -35.51
C PRO A 613 -6.37 18.35 -34.35
N GLN A 614 -7.66 18.65 -34.56
CA GLN A 614 -8.55 19.13 -33.50
C GLN A 614 -8.82 18.07 -32.43
N GLU A 615 -9.07 16.82 -32.84
CA GLU A 615 -9.25 15.71 -31.89
C GLU A 615 -7.96 15.44 -31.13
N LEU A 616 -6.82 15.51 -31.81
CA LEU A 616 -5.51 15.29 -31.20
C LEU A 616 -5.17 16.37 -30.17
N LEU A 617 -5.33 17.65 -30.53
CA LEU A 617 -5.14 18.76 -29.59
C LEU A 617 -6.10 18.67 -28.40
N ARG A 618 -7.33 18.21 -28.64
CA ARG A 618 -8.32 17.96 -27.59
C ARG A 618 -7.87 16.83 -26.67
N CYS A 619 -7.34 15.74 -27.20
CA CYS A 619 -6.75 14.65 -26.42
C CYS A 619 -5.61 15.17 -25.55
N ILE A 620 -4.65 15.91 -26.11
CA ILE A 620 -3.52 16.50 -25.36
C ILE A 620 -4.03 17.39 -24.22
N HIS A 621 -5.02 18.24 -24.50
CA HIS A 621 -5.62 19.11 -23.50
C HIS A 621 -6.27 18.33 -22.35
N VAL A 622 -7.05 17.29 -22.67
CA VAL A 622 -7.67 16.41 -21.67
C VAL A 622 -6.60 15.62 -20.90
N GLY A 623 -5.55 15.14 -21.56
CA GLY A 623 -4.41 14.48 -20.93
C GLY A 623 -3.75 15.38 -19.88
N LEU A 624 -3.50 16.65 -20.22
CA LEU A 624 -2.96 17.65 -19.31
C LEU A 624 -3.88 17.94 -18.10
N LEU A 625 -5.20 17.94 -18.29
CA LEU A 625 -6.17 18.04 -17.20
C LEU A 625 -6.15 16.79 -16.29
N CYS A 626 -5.86 15.62 -16.83
CA CYS A 626 -5.77 14.38 -16.05
C CYS A 626 -4.49 14.31 -15.20
N VAL A 627 -3.39 14.94 -15.64
CA VAL A 627 -2.08 14.89 -14.94
C VAL A 627 -1.80 16.11 -14.04
N GLN A 628 -2.84 16.84 -13.62
CA GLN A 628 -2.68 17.96 -12.68
C GLN A 628 -2.08 17.48 -11.35
N GLU A 629 -1.24 18.31 -10.73
CA GLU A 629 -0.61 17.95 -9.45
C GLU A 629 -1.66 17.74 -8.35
N ASP A 630 -2.56 18.70 -8.16
CA ASP A 630 -3.67 18.59 -7.23
C ASP A 630 -4.73 17.57 -7.73
N PRO A 631 -4.99 16.48 -7.00
CA PRO A 631 -6.03 15.50 -7.34
C PRO A 631 -7.43 16.10 -7.48
N GLN A 632 -7.73 17.22 -6.83
CA GLN A 632 -9.03 17.89 -6.91
C GLN A 632 -9.25 18.55 -8.28
N LEU A 633 -8.18 19.01 -8.93
CA LEU A 633 -8.24 19.62 -10.26
C LEU A 633 -8.38 18.59 -11.38
N ARG A 634 -8.08 17.32 -11.11
CA ARG A 634 -8.25 16.24 -12.08
C ARG A 634 -9.74 15.92 -12.30
N PRO A 635 -10.23 15.80 -13.55
CA PRO A 635 -11.60 15.37 -13.81
C PRO A 635 -11.84 13.92 -13.37
N GLY A 636 -13.10 13.55 -13.08
CA GLY A 636 -13.50 12.15 -12.95
C GLY A 636 -13.60 11.48 -14.34
N MET A 637 -13.54 10.14 -14.39
CA MET A 637 -13.53 9.42 -15.68
C MET A 637 -14.81 9.63 -16.50
N ALA A 638 -15.98 9.80 -15.88
CA ALA A 638 -17.20 10.15 -16.58
C ALA A 638 -17.06 11.48 -17.34
N ALA A 639 -16.48 12.48 -16.68
CA ALA A 639 -16.20 13.78 -17.30
C ALA A 639 -15.14 13.65 -18.41
N VAL A 640 -14.08 12.87 -18.20
CA VAL A 640 -13.04 12.62 -19.22
C VAL A 640 -13.64 12.03 -20.50
N VAL A 641 -14.49 11.00 -20.39
CA VAL A 641 -15.14 10.36 -21.54
C VAL A 641 -16.03 11.36 -22.30
N ILE A 642 -16.76 12.23 -21.59
CA ILE A 642 -17.56 13.30 -22.22
C ILE A 642 -16.65 14.35 -22.88
N MET A 643 -15.60 14.76 -22.17
CA MET A 643 -14.64 15.75 -22.65
C MET A 643 -13.95 15.29 -23.93
N LEU A 644 -13.68 14.00 -24.12
CA LEU A 644 -13.08 13.49 -25.36
C LEU A 644 -14.08 13.45 -26.53
N ASN A 645 -15.34 13.12 -26.27
CA ASN A 645 -16.33 12.86 -27.32
C ASN A 645 -17.21 14.05 -27.71
N SER A 646 -17.25 15.13 -26.92
CA SER A 646 -18.17 16.25 -27.15
C SER A 646 -17.47 17.53 -27.60
N HIS A 647 -17.71 17.97 -28.84
CA HIS A 647 -17.16 19.23 -29.36
C HIS A 647 -17.78 20.50 -28.75
N SER A 648 -18.90 20.38 -28.04
CA SER A 648 -19.64 21.52 -27.47
C SER A 648 -19.28 21.85 -26.02
N VAL A 649 -18.41 21.07 -25.39
CA VAL A 649 -17.97 21.31 -24.00
C VAL A 649 -16.75 22.22 -24.00
N THR A 650 -16.89 23.37 -23.34
CA THR A 650 -15.77 24.27 -23.01
C THR A 650 -14.89 23.60 -21.96
N LEU A 651 -13.61 23.38 -22.29
CA LEU A 651 -12.65 22.74 -21.40
C LEU A 651 -11.93 23.79 -20.54
N PRO A 652 -11.72 23.54 -19.23
CA PRO A 652 -10.92 24.44 -18.39
C PRO A 652 -9.46 24.45 -18.85
N ALA A 653 -8.75 25.54 -18.59
CA ALA A 653 -7.31 25.60 -18.87
C ALA A 653 -6.53 24.72 -17.87
N PRO A 654 -5.67 23.80 -18.32
CA PRO A 654 -4.80 23.04 -17.42
C PRO A 654 -3.72 23.95 -16.84
N ALA A 655 -3.29 23.69 -15.61
CA ALA A 655 -2.07 24.24 -15.04
C ALA A 655 -0.86 23.37 -15.39
N ALA A 656 0.35 23.86 -15.12
CA ALA A 656 1.58 23.10 -15.35
C ALA A 656 1.54 21.77 -14.56
N PRO A 657 1.86 20.63 -15.19
CA PRO A 657 1.99 19.36 -14.49
C PRO A 657 3.09 19.43 -13.42
N ALA A 658 2.98 18.58 -12.39
CA ALA A 658 4.08 18.35 -11.47
C ALA A 658 5.37 17.97 -12.23
N PHE A 659 6.54 18.34 -11.71
CA PHE A 659 7.87 18.08 -12.30
C PHE A 659 8.33 18.94 -13.50
N VAL A 660 7.58 19.97 -13.88
CA VAL A 660 8.08 20.97 -14.85
C VAL A 660 8.83 22.07 -14.10
N SER A 661 10.16 22.05 -14.13
CA SER A 661 10.98 23.18 -13.65
C SER A 661 10.58 24.45 -14.40
N THR A 662 9.99 25.42 -13.72
CA THR A 662 9.82 26.79 -14.22
C THR A 662 11.18 27.50 -14.20
N GLY A 663 12.09 27.06 -15.06
CA GLY A 663 13.23 27.85 -15.49
C GLY A 663 12.81 28.69 -16.69
N ALA A 664 12.89 30.01 -16.54
CA ALA A 664 12.60 31.03 -17.57
C ALA A 664 11.10 31.37 -17.80
N ALA A 665 10.43 31.89 -16.77
CA ALA A 665 9.29 32.81 -16.95
C ALA A 665 9.07 33.73 -15.72
N ALA A 666 10.14 34.09 -15.01
CA ALA A 666 10.12 35.08 -13.93
C ALA A 666 11.17 36.16 -14.23
N ALA A 667 10.95 36.88 -15.33
CA ALA A 667 11.60 38.13 -15.63
C ALA A 667 10.54 38.98 -16.34
N ASP A 668 9.62 39.52 -15.54
CA ASP A 668 8.94 40.80 -15.73
C ASP A 668 7.70 40.87 -14.84
N ALA A 669 7.92 41.32 -13.61
CA ALA A 669 6.92 42.04 -12.83
C ALA A 669 7.65 43.09 -11.97
N PRO A 670 7.18 44.35 -11.92
CA PRO A 670 7.93 45.45 -11.35
C PRO A 670 7.86 45.45 -9.82
N GLU A 671 9.02 45.45 -9.16
CA GLU A 671 9.12 45.59 -7.71
C GLU A 671 8.75 47.00 -7.25
N ARG A 672 7.91 47.05 -6.21
CA ARG A 672 7.50 48.26 -5.49
C ARG A 672 8.47 48.50 -4.35
N SER A 673 9.11 49.67 -4.38
CA SER A 673 10.08 50.19 -3.41
C SER A 673 9.63 50.13 -1.95
N THR A 674 10.54 49.73 -1.06
CA THR A 674 10.66 50.32 0.29
C THR A 674 12.14 50.41 0.66
N ASP A 675 12.55 51.63 1.02
CA ASP A 675 13.89 52.06 1.40
C ASP A 675 14.45 51.35 2.63
N HIS A 676 15.76 51.08 2.64
CA HIS A 676 16.63 51.51 3.74
C HIS A 676 18.12 51.49 3.34
N GLU A 677 18.76 52.64 3.54
CA GLU A 677 20.16 52.98 3.27
C GLU A 677 21.18 52.11 4.02
N VAL A 678 22.27 51.71 3.35
CA VAL A 678 23.64 51.87 3.88
C VAL A 678 24.60 52.18 2.72
N ARG A 679 25.33 53.29 2.86
CA ARG A 679 26.31 53.85 1.93
C ARG A 679 27.57 52.98 1.81
N THR A 680 28.08 52.79 0.59
CA THR A 680 29.53 52.84 0.33
C THR A 680 29.83 53.25 -1.12
N VAL A 681 30.90 54.02 -1.27
CA VAL A 681 31.21 54.98 -2.35
C VAL A 681 32.01 54.31 -3.47
N SER A 682 31.70 54.58 -4.75
CA SER A 682 32.61 55.22 -5.74
C SER A 682 32.36 54.86 -7.22
N ARG A 683 32.17 55.93 -8.02
CA ARG A 683 32.58 56.17 -9.43
C ARG A 683 31.73 55.64 -10.60
N GLU A 684 30.92 56.56 -11.15
CA GLU A 684 30.55 56.63 -12.58
C GLU A 684 31.74 57.04 -13.47
N PRO A 685 31.60 56.94 -14.82
CA PRO A 685 30.99 58.05 -15.59
C PRO A 685 29.91 57.63 -16.61
N SER A 686 28.92 58.51 -16.73
CA SER A 686 27.81 58.59 -17.70
C SER A 686 28.22 58.62 -19.18
N ILE A 687 27.27 58.31 -20.09
CA ILE A 687 26.95 59.13 -21.29
C ILE A 687 25.52 58.75 -21.82
N ASN A 688 24.63 59.74 -21.74
CA ASN A 688 23.53 60.15 -22.64
C ASN A 688 22.50 59.14 -23.18
N GLY A 689 21.25 59.27 -22.70
CA GLY A 689 20.30 60.22 -23.32
C GLY A 689 19.28 59.69 -24.34
N ALA A 690 18.01 59.87 -23.98
CA ALA A 690 16.82 60.09 -24.82
C ALA A 690 15.84 58.92 -25.04
N SER A 691 14.70 59.10 -24.35
CA SER A 691 13.38 58.49 -24.49
C SER A 691 12.69 58.81 -25.82
N VAL A 692 11.94 57.84 -26.37
CA VAL A 692 10.69 58.12 -27.10
C VAL A 692 9.62 57.13 -26.67
N SER A 693 8.50 57.72 -26.28
CA SER A 693 7.25 57.19 -25.77
C SER A 693 6.37 56.49 -26.82
N ASP A 694 5.48 55.67 -26.27
CA ASP A 694 4.29 54.99 -26.81
C ASP A 694 3.58 55.64 -28.01
N LEU A 695 2.98 54.80 -28.86
CA LEU A 695 1.52 54.73 -29.08
C LEU A 695 1.20 53.86 -30.32
N GLU A 696 0.58 52.71 -30.08
CA GLU A 696 -0.46 52.15 -30.96
C GLU A 696 -1.72 53.05 -30.90
N PRO A 697 -2.61 53.09 -31.92
CA PRO A 697 -3.30 51.89 -32.43
C PRO A 697 -3.68 51.86 -33.92
N ARG A 698 -3.87 50.64 -34.44
CA ARG A 698 -5.10 50.23 -35.17
C ARG A 698 -5.22 48.73 -35.32
#